data_AF-A0A7W6X6J3-F1
#
_entry.id   AF-A0A7W6X6J3-F1
#
_cell.length_a   1.000
_cell.length_b   1.000
_cell.length_c   1.000
_cell.angle_alpha   90.00
_cell.angle_beta   90.00
_cell.angle_gamma   90.00
#
_symmetry.space_group_name_H-M   'P 1'
#
loop_
_entity.id
_entity.type
_entity.pdbx_description
1 polymer ?
#
loop_
_entity_poly.entity_id
_entity_poly.type
_entity_poly.pdbx_seq_one_letter_code
_entity_poly.pdbx_strand_id
1 'polypeptide(L)'
;MSDKRLIETAFPLAEASAASLHEKNMRHGHISTLHLWPARRPLAASRAAIAASLLPDPVDDEARNQLVRRLGGRLKLKKQTKTEAAGKVEAAKVEADGGILWWGQEFSPDVAWFREKISAASGGRRPRVLDPFAGGGAIPLEAMRLGCDVVANDLNPVAWLILKCTLDYPQRLAGQKLPLPKHAMRDPEFATTFLKALDLKGTRLEQAVEAMSAAGRGETIQHGLLDDHPWEEAPLGWHIRAWGGWVLTEARRQLAARYPTFAEWQALDSETAVEPKLLKPLPPDTENSVAIDELNRDLTGSELRDARTPRWVSKPTVAYLWARTLCCPACRAVFPLLKTRWLCQKRNKRALLKMEPNGERDGVNLSVYSEVPQPSGTANQRNEIDRIAGQGTLSRAGATCPCCNHITALENLKYESVAGRLGTKMTAVIVEGHHGKEYRSPQPEEEQAAASAVADLPEVFQTVPFGMPTELIPLGGSRGGGGTRFSTPPYGLTRWEHLFLPRQLVSLGTFVSIIRRAPTVLRDHGYPPAWIEILTAYLALAIDRLADYGSVICSWNNKRETLRGTFARYAIPIVWDFTETSPLSSSTGNYLGGIDWISKVVLRNSESLQCASPPKVLCSSATQVDGEFDAIITDPPYYDAIPYSDLMDFFYVWLRRSLVGLSPEIDAAFRAPTGPKWNHAEGDGELIDEASRFGGSKEASKRNFEDGMAAVFRKCSSCLRPDGIFVIVFANKNPDAWETLVNAVIRAGFVVEGSLPIQTERSSRPNALSAAALSSSVWLVCRKRPAVARPGFAGPVLSQMREKIRTQMHRFWDAGIRGPDFLWAATGPALEAFSRHPVVYRETSNSGQREQMPVSEFLREVRRLVVEFAVGRVLKPATGSDEDVQRVGMDDITTYYVLHRDSFGMTEAPIGACILYALSCGLSDADLADRFDILARAGGKGTTESSDADVEQDEDSEDEEAADAESGGTGSKVRLRRWDQRKRKSLGLEGVGGLPVPMIDRVHRLMQLWKVGDLSKVNGYLDQNGLARDTIFAQLVQALIELARRDDKGDEAPILESISNHLRSRAGISMLAQAPLIF
;
A
#
# COMPACT_ATOMS: atom_id res chain seq x y z
N MET A 1 -16.18 -14.60 36.51
CA MET A 1 -15.55 -14.08 35.26
C MET A 1 -16.68 -13.81 34.27
N SER A 2 -16.63 -12.69 33.56
CA SER A 2 -17.61 -12.40 32.50
C SER A 2 -17.44 -13.37 31.34
N ASP A 3 -18.54 -13.67 30.63
CA ASP A 3 -18.53 -14.45 29.39
C ASP A 3 -17.96 -13.64 28.20
N LYS A 4 -17.77 -12.33 28.39
CA LYS A 4 -17.17 -11.44 27.40
C LYS A 4 -15.64 -11.56 27.38
N ARG A 5 -15.09 -11.41 26.18
CA ARG A 5 -13.66 -11.25 25.90
C ARG A 5 -13.28 -9.76 25.97
N LEU A 6 -12.00 -9.50 26.18
CA LEU A 6 -11.47 -8.15 26.27
C LEU A 6 -11.81 -7.33 25.01
N ILE A 7 -11.69 -7.91 23.82
CA ILE A 7 -11.96 -7.23 22.54
C ILE A 7 -13.40 -6.68 22.43
N GLU A 8 -14.35 -7.24 23.18
CA GLU A 8 -15.75 -6.82 23.19
C GLU A 8 -16.00 -5.62 24.13
N THR A 9 -15.06 -5.32 25.04
CA THR A 9 -15.24 -4.30 26.09
C THR A 9 -14.18 -3.21 26.08
N ALA A 10 -12.92 -3.53 25.76
CA ALA A 10 -11.83 -2.58 25.64
C ALA A 10 -10.73 -3.02 24.67
N PHE A 11 -10.08 -2.05 24.03
CA PHE A 11 -9.02 -2.28 23.05
C PHE A 11 -8.03 -1.11 23.04
N PRO A 12 -6.70 -1.35 22.97
CA PRO A 12 -5.67 -0.29 22.91
C PRO A 12 -5.62 0.35 21.51
N LEU A 13 -6.68 1.05 21.13
CA LEU A 13 -6.91 1.48 19.75
C LEU A 13 -5.87 2.50 19.27
N ALA A 14 -5.55 3.48 20.10
CA ALA A 14 -4.58 4.52 19.77
C ALA A 14 -3.17 3.93 19.63
N GLU A 15 -2.79 3.04 20.54
CA GLU A 15 -1.48 2.38 20.56
C GLU A 15 -1.33 1.42 19.38
N ALA A 16 -2.34 0.59 19.10
CA ALA A 16 -2.34 -0.31 17.96
C ALA A 16 -2.24 0.45 16.63
N SER A 17 -2.95 1.58 16.51
CA SER A 17 -2.90 2.47 15.35
C SER A 17 -1.51 3.10 15.18
N ALA A 18 -0.94 3.67 16.25
CA ALA A 18 0.39 4.26 16.22
C ALA A 18 1.49 3.24 15.89
N ALA A 19 1.43 2.05 16.49
CA ALA A 19 2.36 0.96 16.22
C ALA A 19 2.26 0.47 14.76
N SER A 20 1.03 0.34 14.22
CA SER A 20 0.77 -0.05 12.83
C SER A 20 1.35 0.94 11.82
N LEU A 21 1.30 2.24 12.10
CA LEU A 21 1.90 3.27 11.24
C LEU A 21 3.43 3.29 11.33
N HIS A 22 3.96 2.97 12.50
CA HIS A 22 5.40 2.88 12.78
C HIS A 22 6.04 1.73 12.01
N GLU A 23 5.48 0.52 12.09
CA GLU A 23 6.05 -0.68 11.47
C GLU A 23 6.11 -0.60 9.93
N LYS A 24 5.30 0.24 9.27
CA LYS A 24 5.36 0.46 7.81
C LYS A 24 6.72 0.97 7.31
N ASN A 25 7.54 1.59 8.16
CA ASN A 25 8.92 1.97 7.82
C ASN A 25 9.95 0.87 8.06
N MET A 26 9.58 -0.21 8.74
CA MET A 26 10.50 -1.28 9.07
C MET A 26 10.80 -2.11 7.83
N ARG A 27 12.10 -2.28 7.59
CA ARG A 27 12.64 -3.11 6.50
C ARG A 27 13.57 -4.19 7.04
N HIS A 28 13.97 -4.11 8.31
CA HIS A 28 14.93 -5.03 8.90
C HIS A 28 14.18 -6.19 9.57
N GLY A 29 14.11 -7.35 8.90
CA GLY A 29 13.49 -8.56 9.45
C GLY A 29 11.96 -8.53 9.54
N HIS A 30 11.32 -7.58 8.86
CA HIS A 30 9.86 -7.53 8.75
C HIS A 30 9.39 -8.45 7.61
N ILE A 31 8.29 -9.19 7.80
CA ILE A 31 7.79 -10.19 6.83
C ILE A 31 7.45 -9.60 5.44
N SER A 32 7.29 -8.28 5.31
CA SER A 32 7.18 -7.59 4.01
C SER A 32 8.45 -7.63 3.17
N THR A 33 9.58 -7.91 3.79
CA THR A 33 10.88 -8.10 3.14
C THR A 33 11.19 -9.57 2.82
N LEU A 34 10.37 -10.53 3.29
CA LEU A 34 10.44 -11.92 2.85
C LEU A 34 9.97 -12.06 1.39
N HIS A 35 8.69 -11.77 1.16
CA HIS A 35 8.07 -11.79 -0.18
C HIS A 35 7.06 -10.64 -0.35
N LEU A 36 6.79 -10.28 -1.61
CA LEU A 36 5.79 -9.30 -1.96
C LEU A 36 4.38 -9.93 -2.01
N TRP A 37 3.64 -9.77 -0.91
CA TRP A 37 2.21 -10.11 -0.86
C TRP A 37 1.34 -8.85 -0.75
N PRO A 38 0.31 -8.67 -1.59
CA PRO A 38 -0.57 -7.50 -1.52
C PRO A 38 -1.37 -7.39 -0.22
N ALA A 39 -1.72 -6.16 0.16
CA ALA A 39 -2.63 -5.84 1.27
C ALA A 39 -2.34 -6.49 2.64
N ARG A 40 -1.07 -6.86 2.93
CA ARG A 40 -0.69 -7.47 4.21
C ARG A 40 -1.07 -6.58 5.41
N ARG A 41 -1.69 -7.17 6.43
CA ARG A 41 -2.07 -6.48 7.67
C ARG A 41 -0.90 -6.17 8.59
N PRO A 42 -1.01 -5.09 9.39
CA PRO A 42 0.00 -4.79 10.38
C PRO A 42 0.13 -5.88 11.45
N LEU A 43 1.38 -6.17 11.86
CA LEU A 43 1.66 -7.14 12.92
C LEU A 43 1.14 -6.64 14.26
N ALA A 44 1.32 -5.35 14.56
CA ALA A 44 0.82 -4.74 15.79
C ALA A 44 -0.70 -4.87 15.95
N ALA A 45 -1.47 -4.57 14.89
CA ALA A 45 -2.92 -4.70 14.89
C ALA A 45 -3.36 -6.17 15.08
N SER A 46 -2.69 -7.10 14.38
CA SER A 46 -2.95 -8.53 14.47
C SER A 46 -2.71 -9.05 15.90
N ARG A 47 -1.56 -8.72 16.50
CA ARG A 47 -1.21 -9.07 17.88
C ARG A 47 -2.23 -8.56 18.89
N ALA A 48 -2.64 -7.29 18.77
CA ALA A 48 -3.63 -6.69 19.64
C ALA A 48 -4.98 -7.40 19.54
N ALA A 49 -5.45 -7.66 18.32
CA ALA A 49 -6.73 -8.34 18.07
C ALA A 49 -6.74 -9.77 18.61
N ILE A 50 -5.67 -10.54 18.39
CA ILE A 50 -5.57 -11.92 18.88
C ILE A 50 -5.55 -11.94 20.41
N ALA A 51 -4.69 -11.15 21.05
CA ALA A 51 -4.61 -11.09 22.50
C ALA A 51 -5.94 -10.69 23.12
N ALA A 52 -6.58 -9.64 22.60
CA ALA A 52 -7.87 -9.18 23.12
C ALA A 52 -9.02 -10.17 22.86
N SER A 53 -8.95 -10.97 21.78
CA SER A 53 -9.98 -11.98 21.47
C SER A 53 -9.92 -13.20 22.40
N LEU A 54 -8.73 -13.53 22.90
CA LEU A 54 -8.51 -14.73 23.72
C LEU A 54 -8.56 -14.44 25.23
N LEU A 55 -8.27 -13.21 25.64
CA LEU A 55 -8.33 -12.82 27.05
C LEU A 55 -9.78 -12.53 27.49
N PRO A 56 -10.21 -13.02 28.67
CA PRO A 56 -11.51 -12.69 29.22
C PRO A 56 -11.52 -11.24 29.72
N ASP A 57 -12.71 -10.63 29.74
CA ASP A 57 -12.91 -9.33 30.39
C ASP A 57 -12.82 -9.51 31.93
N PRO A 58 -11.91 -8.80 32.63
CA PRO A 58 -11.81 -8.87 34.08
C PRO A 58 -13.01 -8.27 34.82
N VAL A 59 -13.94 -7.61 34.11
CA VAL A 59 -15.13 -6.90 34.63
C VAL A 59 -14.78 -5.63 35.41
N ASP A 60 -13.79 -5.71 36.29
CA ASP A 60 -13.22 -4.57 37.01
C ASP A 60 -12.52 -3.60 36.05
N ASP A 61 -12.89 -2.31 36.15
CA ASP A 61 -12.41 -1.26 35.26
C ASP A 61 -10.90 -1.02 35.42
N GLU A 62 -10.38 -1.08 36.66
CA GLU A 62 -8.96 -0.87 36.92
C GLU A 62 -8.12 -2.02 36.35
N ALA A 63 -8.51 -3.27 36.61
CA ALA A 63 -7.88 -4.45 36.01
C ALA A 63 -7.96 -4.43 34.47
N ARG A 64 -9.09 -4.00 33.90
CA ARG A 64 -9.25 -3.85 32.45
C ARG A 64 -8.28 -2.82 31.88
N ASN A 65 -8.20 -1.64 32.51
CA ASN A 65 -7.29 -0.57 32.10
C ASN A 65 -5.82 -0.98 32.22
N GLN A 66 -5.45 -1.71 33.28
CA GLN A 66 -4.12 -2.27 33.44
C GLN A 66 -3.77 -3.28 32.35
N LEU A 67 -4.72 -4.16 31.98
CA LEU A 67 -4.53 -5.14 30.92
C LEU A 67 -4.36 -4.48 29.54
N VAL A 68 -5.22 -3.52 29.21
CA VAL A 68 -5.13 -2.72 27.97
C VAL A 68 -3.81 -1.96 27.92
N ARG A 69 -3.38 -1.36 29.03
CA ARG A 69 -2.13 -0.63 29.13
C ARG A 69 -0.90 -1.53 29.03
N ARG A 70 -0.95 -2.76 29.56
CA ARG A 70 0.12 -3.75 29.38
C ARG A 70 0.18 -4.28 27.96
N LEU A 71 -0.95 -4.32 27.26
CA LEU A 71 -1.00 -4.68 25.84
C LEU A 71 -0.42 -3.54 24.99
N GLY A 72 -1.00 -2.34 25.06
CA GLY A 72 -0.69 -1.20 24.18
C GLY A 72 0.53 -0.36 24.58
N GLY A 73 0.84 -0.26 25.87
CA GLY A 73 1.82 0.69 26.40
C GLY A 73 1.25 2.09 26.58
N ARG A 74 2.13 3.09 26.67
CA ARG A 74 1.77 4.53 26.69
C ARG A 74 2.39 5.24 25.50
N LEU A 75 1.62 6.07 24.80
CA LEU A 75 2.15 6.91 23.74
C LEU A 75 2.81 8.17 24.32
N LYS A 76 4.04 8.44 23.88
CA LYS A 76 4.81 9.65 24.20
C LYS A 76 5.07 10.43 22.92
N LEU A 77 4.88 11.74 22.98
CA LEU A 77 5.26 12.66 21.91
C LEU A 77 6.69 13.14 22.15
N LYS A 78 7.59 12.80 21.22
CA LYS A 78 8.96 13.30 21.23
C LYS A 78 9.12 14.36 20.15
N LYS A 79 9.62 15.54 20.51
CA LYS A 79 10.03 16.55 19.54
C LYS A 79 11.25 16.04 18.81
N GLN A 80 11.17 15.91 17.49
CA GLN A 80 12.29 15.58 16.64
C GLN A 80 12.54 16.72 15.66
N THR A 81 13.68 17.36 15.79
CA THR A 81 14.14 18.32 14.79
C THR A 81 14.62 17.55 13.56
N LYS A 82 13.91 17.69 12.45
CA LYS A 82 14.35 17.20 11.15
C LYS A 82 14.96 18.36 10.37
N THR A 83 16.18 18.18 9.92
CA THR A 83 16.79 19.10 8.95
C THR A 83 16.28 18.73 7.58
N GLU A 84 15.40 19.57 7.02
CA GLU A 84 14.97 19.46 5.62
C GLU A 84 15.71 20.51 4.77
N ALA A 85 15.62 20.38 3.45
CA ALA A 85 16.31 21.26 2.50
C ALA A 85 15.90 22.75 2.58
N ALA A 86 14.85 23.06 3.35
CA ALA A 86 14.31 24.39 3.62
C ALA A 86 14.55 24.89 5.07
N GLY A 87 15.24 24.13 5.93
CA GLY A 87 15.52 24.49 7.32
C GLY A 87 15.28 23.37 8.34
N LYS A 88 15.43 23.68 9.62
CA LYS A 88 15.06 22.78 10.73
C LYS A 88 13.54 22.84 10.93
N VAL A 89 12.86 21.72 10.69
CA VAL A 89 11.43 21.56 10.95
C VAL A 89 11.29 20.72 12.22
N GLU A 90 10.57 21.23 13.22
CA GLU A 90 10.17 20.43 14.37
C GLU A 90 9.02 19.51 13.97
N ALA A 91 9.27 18.20 14.00
CA ALA A 91 8.26 17.17 13.78
C ALA A 91 8.02 16.41 15.09
N ALA A 92 6.76 16.28 15.50
CA ALA A 92 6.40 15.39 16.59
C ALA A 92 6.50 13.93 16.10
N LYS A 93 7.26 13.11 16.81
CA LYS A 93 7.35 11.66 16.58
C LYS A 93 6.69 10.95 17.76
N VAL A 94 5.73 10.08 17.46
CA VAL A 94 5.11 9.21 18.46
C VAL A 94 6.05 8.03 18.75
N GLU A 95 6.29 7.76 20.02
CA GLU A 95 6.99 6.57 20.52
C GLU A 95 6.14 5.89 21.60
N ALA A 96 6.23 4.58 21.71
CA ALA A 96 5.58 3.84 22.79
C ALA A 96 6.52 3.61 23.97
N ASP A 97 5.97 3.68 25.17
CA ASP A 97 6.61 3.33 26.44
C ASP A 97 5.91 2.10 27.03
N GLY A 98 6.62 0.97 27.04
CA GLY A 98 6.07 -0.34 27.38
C GLY A 98 5.10 -0.88 26.33
N GLY A 99 4.37 -1.94 26.70
CA GLY A 99 3.45 -2.63 25.81
C GLY A 99 4.14 -3.65 24.90
N ILE A 100 3.36 -4.55 24.33
CA ILE A 100 3.86 -5.57 23.40
C ILE A 100 3.59 -5.25 21.94
N LEU A 101 2.92 -4.14 21.61
CA LEU A 101 2.52 -3.84 20.22
C LEU A 101 3.62 -3.22 19.36
N TRP A 102 4.54 -2.47 19.96
CA TRP A 102 5.57 -1.74 19.21
C TRP A 102 6.58 -2.70 18.55
N TRP A 103 7.14 -2.31 17.40
CA TRP A 103 8.15 -3.11 16.71
C TRP A 103 9.38 -3.34 17.60
N GLY A 104 9.82 -4.60 17.74
CA GLY A 104 10.88 -5.00 18.67
C GLY A 104 10.34 -5.66 19.95
N GLN A 105 9.10 -5.36 20.34
CA GLN A 105 8.50 -5.87 21.58
C GLN A 105 7.98 -7.30 21.48
N GLU A 106 8.08 -7.97 20.31
CA GLU A 106 7.81 -9.40 20.21
C GLU A 106 8.79 -10.27 21.04
N PHE A 107 9.93 -9.70 21.44
CA PHE A 107 10.92 -10.34 22.32
C PHE A 107 10.80 -9.87 23.79
N SER A 108 9.80 -9.04 24.09
CA SER A 108 9.56 -8.57 25.46
C SER A 108 9.18 -9.74 26.38
N PRO A 109 9.64 -9.75 27.65
CA PRO A 109 9.18 -10.74 28.63
C PRO A 109 7.67 -10.69 28.85
N ASP A 110 7.02 -9.55 28.57
CA ASP A 110 5.56 -9.44 28.64
C ASP A 110 4.83 -10.37 27.66
N VAL A 111 5.46 -10.74 26.53
CA VAL A 111 4.86 -11.72 25.61
C VAL A 111 4.71 -13.09 26.30
N ALA A 112 5.67 -13.50 27.13
CA ALA A 112 5.56 -14.72 27.92
C ALA A 112 4.43 -14.64 28.95
N TRP A 113 4.26 -13.48 29.59
CA TRP A 113 3.13 -13.23 30.48
C TRP A 113 1.78 -13.34 29.75
N PHE A 114 1.67 -12.80 28.53
CA PHE A 114 0.46 -12.94 27.72
C PHE A 114 0.19 -14.39 27.32
N ARG A 115 1.22 -15.18 26.97
CA ARG A 115 1.09 -16.63 26.70
C ARG A 115 0.48 -17.36 27.90
N GLU A 116 1.00 -17.09 29.10
CA GLU A 116 0.52 -17.71 30.33
C GLU A 116 -0.95 -17.32 30.61
N LYS A 117 -1.30 -16.04 30.49
CA LYS A 117 -2.67 -15.57 30.70
C LYS A 117 -3.65 -16.11 29.67
N ILE A 118 -3.26 -16.19 28.40
CA ILE A 118 -4.07 -16.77 27.33
C ILE A 118 -4.28 -18.27 27.55
N SER A 119 -3.22 -18.99 27.95
CA SER A 119 -3.31 -20.41 28.31
C SER A 119 -4.23 -20.63 29.51
N ALA A 120 -4.05 -19.86 30.59
CA ALA A 120 -4.89 -19.93 31.78
C ALA A 120 -6.37 -19.63 31.46
N ALA A 121 -6.64 -18.62 30.65
CA ALA A 121 -7.99 -18.30 30.16
C ALA A 121 -8.63 -19.43 29.33
N SER A 122 -7.80 -20.28 28.73
CA SER A 122 -8.24 -21.42 27.94
C SER A 122 -8.31 -22.72 28.74
N GLY A 123 -8.09 -22.68 30.06
CA GLY A 123 -8.06 -23.88 30.91
C GLY A 123 -6.71 -24.60 30.93
N GLY A 124 -5.61 -23.87 30.71
CA GLY A 124 -4.24 -24.40 30.70
C GLY A 124 -3.79 -25.01 29.36
N ARG A 125 -4.66 -25.02 28.35
CA ARG A 125 -4.36 -25.47 26.98
C ARG A 125 -3.96 -24.29 26.08
N ARG A 126 -3.31 -24.60 24.97
CA ARG A 126 -3.08 -23.65 23.87
C ARG A 126 -4.40 -23.44 23.12
N PRO A 127 -4.88 -22.21 22.94
CA PRO A 127 -6.06 -21.97 22.12
C PRO A 127 -5.74 -22.21 20.64
N ARG A 128 -6.73 -22.72 19.91
CA ARG A 128 -6.65 -22.97 18.47
C ARG A 128 -7.14 -21.76 17.70
N VAL A 129 -6.30 -21.21 16.84
CA VAL A 129 -6.61 -20.03 16.01
C VAL A 129 -6.55 -20.39 14.53
N LEU A 130 -7.57 -20.01 13.78
CA LEU A 130 -7.64 -20.19 12.33
C LEU A 130 -7.63 -18.85 11.60
N ASP A 131 -6.84 -18.78 10.55
CA ASP A 131 -6.99 -17.80 9.46
C ASP A 131 -7.26 -18.55 8.13
N PRO A 132 -8.49 -18.53 7.59
CA PRO A 132 -8.85 -19.20 6.34
C PRO A 132 -8.33 -18.47 5.07
N PHE A 133 -7.90 -17.21 5.20
CA PHE A 133 -7.38 -16.35 4.13
C PHE A 133 -6.03 -15.73 4.55
N ALA A 134 -5.10 -16.61 4.94
CA ALA A 134 -3.90 -16.20 5.67
C ALA A 134 -2.91 -15.35 4.86
N GLY A 135 -2.93 -15.45 3.52
CA GLY A 135 -2.15 -14.61 2.62
C GLY A 135 -0.68 -14.48 3.03
N GLY A 136 -0.29 -13.25 3.37
CA GLY A 136 1.10 -12.93 3.77
C GLY A 136 1.51 -13.33 5.18
N GLY A 137 0.64 -13.95 5.98
CA GLY A 137 0.95 -14.62 7.24
C GLY A 137 1.01 -13.75 8.50
N ALA A 138 0.50 -12.52 8.50
CA ALA A 138 0.61 -11.61 9.64
C ALA A 138 -0.18 -12.08 10.88
N ILE A 139 -1.46 -12.41 10.70
CA ILE A 139 -2.35 -12.91 11.77
C ILE A 139 -1.82 -14.23 12.35
N PRO A 140 -1.55 -15.28 11.55
CA PRO A 140 -1.06 -16.55 12.10
C PRO A 140 0.31 -16.42 12.78
N LEU A 141 1.22 -15.58 12.29
CA LEU A 141 2.53 -15.37 12.93
C LEU A 141 2.38 -14.82 14.35
N GLU A 142 1.52 -13.82 14.53
CA GLU A 142 1.28 -13.21 15.84
C GLU A 142 0.51 -14.15 16.78
N ALA A 143 -0.37 -15.00 16.25
CA ALA A 143 -1.03 -16.03 17.05
C ALA A 143 -0.03 -17.06 17.59
N MET A 144 0.93 -17.51 16.76
CA MET A 144 2.01 -18.39 17.21
C MET A 144 2.88 -17.72 18.28
N ARG A 145 3.22 -16.43 18.10
CA ARG A 145 3.99 -15.65 19.08
C ARG A 145 3.26 -15.51 20.43
N LEU A 146 1.94 -15.50 20.43
CA LEU A 146 1.09 -15.49 21.63
C LEU A 146 0.81 -16.90 22.20
N GLY A 147 1.41 -17.95 21.63
CA GLY A 147 1.34 -19.32 22.17
C GLY A 147 0.12 -20.12 21.72
N CYS A 148 -0.52 -19.73 20.62
CA CYS A 148 -1.68 -20.43 20.06
C CYS A 148 -1.26 -21.60 19.15
N ASP A 149 -2.14 -22.61 19.04
CA ASP A 149 -2.07 -23.64 18.00
C ASP A 149 -2.72 -23.10 16.73
N VAL A 150 -1.94 -22.91 15.67
CA VAL A 150 -2.37 -22.14 14.49
C VAL A 150 -2.66 -23.05 13.31
N VAL A 151 -3.79 -22.78 12.64
CA VAL A 151 -4.08 -23.26 11.29
C VAL A 151 -4.12 -22.04 10.36
N ALA A 152 -3.24 -22.02 9.37
CA ALA A 152 -3.18 -20.98 8.35
C ALA A 152 -3.53 -21.61 7.00
N ASN A 153 -4.58 -21.14 6.34
CA ASN A 153 -5.00 -21.64 5.04
C ASN A 153 -4.97 -20.53 4.00
N ASP A 154 -4.56 -20.87 2.79
CA ASP A 154 -4.78 -20.03 1.62
C ASP A 154 -4.98 -20.91 0.39
N LEU A 155 -5.85 -20.48 -0.53
CA LEU A 155 -6.07 -21.18 -1.79
C LEU A 155 -4.87 -21.01 -2.73
N ASN A 156 -4.17 -19.88 -2.67
CA ASN A 156 -3.11 -19.53 -3.61
C ASN A 156 -1.78 -20.24 -3.25
N PRO A 157 -1.18 -21.01 -4.17
CA PRO A 157 0.08 -21.72 -3.90
C PRO A 157 1.28 -20.82 -3.55
N VAL A 158 1.31 -19.60 -4.08
CA VAL A 158 2.34 -18.61 -3.74
C VAL A 158 2.14 -18.13 -2.29
N ALA A 159 0.90 -17.82 -1.88
CA ALA A 159 0.58 -17.50 -0.49
C ALA A 159 0.96 -18.65 0.45
N TRP A 160 0.57 -19.87 0.10
CA TRP A 160 0.89 -21.08 0.86
C TRP A 160 2.40 -21.24 1.07
N LEU A 161 3.22 -21.07 0.02
CA LEU A 161 4.67 -21.14 0.16
C LEU A 161 5.21 -20.00 1.04
N ILE A 162 4.66 -18.79 0.94
CA ILE A 162 5.01 -17.67 1.84
C ILE A 162 4.65 -18.03 3.29
N LEU A 163 3.52 -18.69 3.54
CA LEU A 163 3.10 -19.14 4.87
C LEU A 163 4.06 -20.21 5.41
N LYS A 164 4.45 -21.19 4.58
CA LYS A 164 5.49 -22.17 4.94
C LYS A 164 6.78 -21.46 5.36
N CYS A 165 7.24 -20.49 4.57
CA CYS A 165 8.46 -19.73 4.83
C CYS A 165 8.35 -18.70 5.97
N THR A 166 7.15 -18.28 6.35
CA THR A 166 6.91 -17.31 7.43
C THR A 166 6.71 -18.01 8.77
N LEU A 167 6.05 -19.17 8.77
CA LEU A 167 5.50 -19.84 9.95
C LEU A 167 6.15 -21.21 10.20
N ASP A 168 5.99 -22.14 9.26
CA ASP A 168 6.36 -23.55 9.40
C ASP A 168 7.89 -23.71 9.45
N TYR A 169 8.60 -23.29 8.41
CA TYR A 169 10.05 -23.50 8.29
C TYR A 169 10.88 -22.82 9.39
N PRO A 170 10.62 -21.55 9.76
CA PRO A 170 11.33 -20.92 10.87
C PRO A 170 11.05 -21.59 12.22
N GLN A 171 9.83 -22.10 12.45
CA GLN A 171 9.48 -22.82 13.67
C GLN A 171 10.11 -24.22 13.70
N ARG A 172 10.04 -24.96 12.58
CA ARG A 172 10.53 -26.33 12.43
C ARG A 172 12.03 -26.44 12.69
N LEU A 173 12.80 -25.42 12.29
CA LEU A 173 14.25 -25.33 12.51
C LEU A 173 14.64 -24.33 13.60
N ALA A 174 13.70 -23.87 14.42
CA ALA A 174 13.98 -22.91 15.48
C ALA A 174 15.00 -23.49 16.48
N GLY A 175 16.04 -22.72 16.80
CA GLY A 175 17.10 -23.14 17.72
C GLY A 175 18.11 -24.14 17.15
N GLN A 176 17.84 -24.75 15.98
CA GLN A 176 18.80 -25.65 15.33
C GLN A 176 19.95 -24.86 14.70
N LYS A 177 21.16 -25.41 14.80
CA LYS A 177 22.35 -24.92 14.11
C LYS A 177 23.01 -26.09 13.38
N LEU A 178 23.72 -25.77 12.30
CA LEU A 178 24.55 -26.72 11.58
C LEU A 178 25.93 -26.11 11.31
N PRO A 179 26.96 -26.95 11.12
CA PRO A 179 28.28 -26.51 10.69
C PRO A 179 28.23 -25.67 9.42
N LEU A 180 28.89 -24.51 9.40
CA LEU A 180 28.94 -23.67 8.21
C LEU A 180 29.67 -24.37 7.04
N PRO A 181 29.20 -24.19 5.79
CA PRO A 181 29.88 -24.78 4.65
C PRO A 181 31.23 -24.08 4.39
N LYS A 182 32.25 -24.87 4.05
CA LYS A 182 33.64 -24.40 3.87
C LYS A 182 33.76 -23.23 2.88
N HIS A 183 32.95 -23.21 1.81
CA HIS A 183 32.98 -22.11 0.83
C HIS A 183 32.59 -20.76 1.44
N ALA A 184 31.64 -20.74 2.37
CA ALA A 184 31.21 -19.52 3.05
C ALA A 184 32.24 -19.07 4.11
N MET A 185 32.92 -20.04 4.75
CA MET A 185 34.01 -19.73 5.68
C MET A 185 35.21 -19.07 4.99
N ARG A 186 35.50 -19.44 3.75
CA ARG A 186 36.57 -18.84 2.93
C ARG A 186 36.28 -17.40 2.52
N ASP A 187 35.01 -17.07 2.33
CA ASP A 187 34.57 -15.74 1.89
C ASP A 187 34.77 -14.69 3.01
N PRO A 188 35.72 -13.74 2.84
CA PRO A 188 36.00 -12.73 3.85
C PRO A 188 34.83 -11.79 4.13
N GLU A 189 33.98 -11.50 3.14
CA GLU A 189 32.82 -10.61 3.31
C GLU A 189 31.75 -11.29 4.15
N PHE A 190 31.48 -12.57 3.86
CA PHE A 190 30.60 -13.41 4.67
C PHE A 190 31.13 -13.56 6.10
N ALA A 191 32.40 -13.95 6.27
CA ALA A 191 33.03 -14.16 7.57
C ALA A 191 32.99 -12.87 8.42
N THR A 192 33.35 -11.74 7.83
CA THR A 192 33.29 -10.43 8.51
C THR A 192 31.87 -10.11 8.97
N THR A 193 30.88 -10.32 8.11
CA THR A 193 29.48 -10.01 8.41
C THR A 193 28.92 -10.93 9.50
N PHE A 194 29.27 -12.22 9.46
CA PHE A 194 28.86 -13.21 10.44
C PHE A 194 29.49 -12.96 11.81
N LEU A 195 30.80 -12.76 11.86
CA LEU A 195 31.52 -12.52 13.12
C LEU A 195 31.12 -11.21 13.78
N LYS A 196 30.81 -10.16 12.99
CA LYS A 196 30.21 -8.92 13.52
C LYS A 196 28.85 -9.17 14.18
N ALA A 197 28.05 -10.09 13.64
CA ALA A 197 26.75 -10.45 14.22
C ALA A 197 26.89 -11.28 15.51
N LEU A 198 28.05 -11.88 15.75
CA LEU A 198 28.45 -12.50 17.02
C LEU A 198 29.12 -11.48 17.99
N ASP A 199 29.00 -10.18 17.69
CA ASP A 199 29.54 -9.05 18.46
C ASP A 199 31.09 -8.97 18.52
N LEU A 200 31.81 -9.61 17.59
CA LEU A 200 33.25 -9.42 17.44
C LEU A 200 33.58 -8.08 16.74
N LYS A 201 34.59 -7.37 17.25
CA LYS A 201 35.01 -6.03 16.79
C LYS A 201 36.53 -5.86 16.83
N GLY A 202 37.04 -4.86 16.09
CA GLY A 202 38.46 -4.46 16.10
C GLY A 202 39.42 -5.57 15.69
N THR A 203 40.61 -5.59 16.27
CA THR A 203 41.66 -6.57 15.96
C THR A 203 41.21 -8.02 16.17
N ARG A 204 40.33 -8.27 17.15
CA ARG A 204 39.77 -9.61 17.40
C ARG A 204 38.88 -10.09 16.25
N LEU A 205 38.17 -9.18 15.59
CA LEU A 205 37.39 -9.50 14.39
C LEU A 205 38.32 -9.86 13.23
N GLU A 206 39.37 -9.08 12.99
CA GLU A 206 40.34 -9.34 11.91
C GLU A 206 41.01 -10.70 12.08
N GLN A 207 41.47 -11.00 13.31
CA GLN A 207 42.04 -12.30 13.66
C GLN A 207 41.03 -13.46 13.49
N ALA A 208 39.77 -13.26 13.89
CA ALA A 208 38.73 -14.26 13.73
C ALA A 208 38.38 -14.52 12.25
N VAL A 209 38.36 -13.47 11.42
CA VAL A 209 38.11 -13.59 9.98
C VAL A 209 39.22 -14.42 9.33
N GLU A 210 40.49 -14.14 9.65
CA GLU A 210 41.62 -14.92 9.11
C GLU A 210 41.56 -16.37 9.57
N ALA A 211 41.31 -16.61 10.87
CA ALA A 211 41.18 -17.96 11.41
C ALA A 211 40.01 -18.74 10.78
N MET A 212 38.84 -18.11 10.59
CA MET A 212 37.69 -18.70 9.93
C MET A 212 37.97 -19.01 8.46
N SER A 213 38.67 -18.13 7.75
CA SER A 213 39.07 -18.35 6.36
C SER A 213 40.08 -19.49 6.22
N ALA A 214 41.10 -19.55 7.08
CA ALA A 214 42.06 -20.65 7.17
C ALA A 214 41.37 -21.99 7.45
N ALA A 215 40.42 -22.02 8.40
CA ALA A 215 39.61 -23.20 8.69
C ALA A 215 38.79 -23.64 7.47
N GLY A 216 38.22 -22.69 6.72
CA GLY A 216 37.54 -22.95 5.46
C GLY A 216 38.45 -23.58 4.40
N ARG A 217 39.73 -23.18 4.34
CA ARG A 217 40.76 -23.78 3.47
C ARG A 217 41.24 -25.15 3.94
N GLY A 218 40.96 -25.53 5.19
CA GLY A 218 41.43 -26.77 5.80
C GLY A 218 42.85 -26.67 6.37
N GLU A 219 43.31 -25.45 6.64
CA GLU A 219 44.61 -25.16 7.25
C GLU A 219 44.55 -25.34 8.77
N THR A 220 45.69 -25.70 9.39
CA THR A 220 45.79 -25.81 10.85
C THR A 220 45.81 -24.42 11.48
N ILE A 221 44.83 -24.14 12.34
CA ILE A 221 44.75 -22.87 13.08
C ILE A 221 45.79 -22.91 14.21
N GLN A 222 46.66 -21.89 14.30
CA GLN A 222 47.60 -21.78 15.43
C GLN A 222 46.82 -21.56 16.74
N HIS A 223 47.06 -22.43 17.74
CA HIS A 223 46.49 -22.30 19.08
C HIS A 223 46.82 -20.93 19.70
N GLY A 224 45.82 -20.24 20.25
CA GLY A 224 45.96 -18.96 20.97
C GLY A 224 45.30 -17.73 20.32
N LEU A 225 44.73 -17.84 19.11
CA LEU A 225 44.06 -16.71 18.43
C LEU A 225 42.58 -16.52 18.81
N LEU A 226 41.86 -17.57 19.22
CA LEU A 226 40.49 -17.60 19.77
C LEU A 226 40.14 -19.04 20.19
N ASP A 227 40.11 -19.35 21.49
CA ASP A 227 39.98 -20.74 21.97
C ASP A 227 38.57 -21.35 21.81
N ASP A 228 37.52 -20.52 21.67
CA ASP A 228 36.12 -20.97 21.70
C ASP A 228 35.47 -21.20 20.32
N HIS A 229 36.21 -21.00 19.22
CA HIS A 229 35.73 -21.09 17.81
C HIS A 229 34.22 -20.81 17.60
N PRO A 230 33.69 -19.62 17.97
CA PRO A 230 32.25 -19.36 18.06
C PRO A 230 31.51 -19.39 16.71
N TRP A 231 32.21 -19.65 15.60
CA TRP A 231 31.72 -19.66 14.23
C TRP A 231 31.48 -21.05 13.65
N GLU A 232 31.72 -22.14 14.39
CA GLU A 232 31.59 -23.50 13.84
C GLU A 232 30.18 -23.78 13.34
N GLU A 233 29.15 -23.41 14.13
CA GLU A 233 27.76 -23.65 13.78
C GLU A 233 26.96 -22.35 13.65
N ALA A 234 26.03 -22.34 12.69
CA ALA A 234 25.16 -21.19 12.46
C ALA A 234 23.69 -21.60 12.29
N PRO A 235 22.74 -20.73 12.67
CA PRO A 235 21.32 -20.97 12.45
C PRO A 235 20.94 -20.78 10.97
N LEU A 236 19.75 -21.25 10.61
CA LEU A 236 19.21 -21.29 9.24
C LEU A 236 19.44 -20.01 8.41
N GLY A 237 19.22 -18.83 8.98
CA GLY A 237 19.37 -17.57 8.25
C GLY A 237 20.79 -17.31 7.73
N TRP A 238 21.83 -17.84 8.37
CA TRP A 238 23.20 -17.75 7.87
C TRP A 238 23.52 -18.78 6.80
N HIS A 239 22.90 -19.95 6.88
CA HIS A 239 22.96 -20.95 5.81
C HIS A 239 22.28 -20.45 4.53
N ILE A 240 21.16 -19.73 4.65
CA ILE A 240 20.52 -19.06 3.48
C ILE A 240 21.48 -18.05 2.84
N ARG A 241 22.22 -17.26 3.64
CA ARG A 241 23.24 -16.34 3.12
C ARG A 241 24.39 -17.08 2.43
N ALA A 242 24.92 -18.13 3.07
CA ALA A 242 26.02 -18.94 2.53
C ALA A 242 25.67 -19.53 1.17
N TRP A 243 24.53 -20.22 1.09
CA TRP A 243 24.06 -20.84 -0.15
C TRP A 243 23.57 -19.82 -1.17
N GLY A 244 23.04 -18.67 -0.75
CA GLY A 244 22.77 -17.55 -1.65
C GLY A 244 24.05 -16.97 -2.26
N GLY A 245 25.12 -16.87 -1.48
CA GLY A 245 26.46 -16.53 -1.99
C GLY A 245 26.95 -17.54 -3.02
N TRP A 246 26.81 -18.84 -2.73
CA TRP A 246 27.14 -19.91 -3.68
C TRP A 246 26.36 -19.79 -5.00
N VAL A 247 25.03 -19.56 -4.94
CA VAL A 247 24.20 -19.35 -6.14
C VAL A 247 24.70 -18.15 -6.94
N LEU A 248 25.02 -17.04 -6.28
CA LEU A 248 25.56 -15.85 -6.96
C LEU A 248 26.90 -16.14 -7.63
N THR A 249 27.82 -16.84 -6.96
CA THR A 249 29.13 -17.20 -7.52
C THR A 249 28.97 -18.05 -8.77
N GLU A 250 28.08 -19.03 -8.75
CA GLU A 250 27.79 -19.86 -9.93
C GLU A 250 27.11 -19.05 -11.04
N ALA A 251 26.18 -18.14 -10.68
CA ALA A 251 25.53 -17.26 -11.64
C ALA A 251 26.52 -16.28 -12.28
N ARG A 252 27.49 -15.75 -11.53
CA ARG A 252 28.56 -14.88 -12.06
C ARG A 252 29.38 -15.61 -13.12
N ARG A 253 29.74 -16.87 -12.90
CA ARG A 253 30.50 -17.67 -13.88
C ARG A 253 29.79 -17.78 -15.24
N GLN A 254 28.47 -17.85 -15.24
CA GLN A 254 27.67 -18.04 -16.45
C GLN A 254 27.19 -16.72 -17.07
N LEU A 255 26.92 -15.70 -16.25
CA LEU A 255 26.23 -14.47 -16.68
C LEU A 255 27.13 -13.23 -16.78
N ALA A 256 28.35 -13.25 -16.24
CA ALA A 256 29.13 -12.01 -16.15
C ALA A 256 29.52 -11.45 -17.54
N ALA A 257 29.68 -12.28 -18.57
CA ALA A 257 29.82 -11.82 -19.96
C ALA A 257 28.58 -11.08 -20.49
N ARG A 258 27.38 -11.35 -19.94
CA ARG A 258 26.13 -10.69 -20.30
C ARG A 258 25.95 -9.33 -19.59
N TYR A 259 26.68 -9.11 -18.51
CA TYR A 259 26.66 -7.92 -17.68
C TYR A 259 28.08 -7.37 -17.47
N PRO A 260 28.76 -6.91 -18.54
CA PRO A 260 30.16 -6.48 -18.45
C PRO A 260 30.30 -5.27 -17.52
N THR A 261 31.42 -5.23 -16.80
CA THR A 261 31.83 -4.09 -15.99
C THR A 261 32.98 -3.38 -16.68
N PHE A 262 33.02 -2.05 -16.60
CA PHE A 262 34.06 -1.24 -17.23
C PHE A 262 34.87 -0.49 -16.18
N ALA A 263 36.13 -0.21 -16.50
CA ALA A 263 36.99 0.69 -15.75
C ALA A 263 37.14 2.03 -16.48
N GLU A 264 37.11 3.10 -15.70
CA GLU A 264 37.31 4.48 -16.16
C GLU A 264 38.63 5.02 -15.60
N TRP A 265 39.37 5.76 -16.43
CA TRP A 265 40.60 6.42 -16.00
C TRP A 265 40.27 7.78 -15.36
N GLN A 266 40.46 7.89 -14.05
CA GLN A 266 40.12 9.09 -13.29
C GLN A 266 40.96 9.23 -12.01
N ALA A 267 41.03 10.44 -11.47
CA ALA A 267 41.42 10.66 -10.08
C ALA A 267 40.22 10.36 -9.15
N LEU A 268 40.46 10.11 -7.86
CA LEU A 268 39.37 9.94 -6.88
C LEU A 268 38.88 11.27 -6.33
N ASP A 269 39.68 12.33 -6.37
CA ASP A 269 39.22 13.67 -6.05
C ASP A 269 38.54 14.33 -7.25
N SER A 270 37.61 15.25 -6.96
CA SER A 270 36.86 15.94 -8.02
C SER A 270 37.57 17.18 -8.58
N GLU A 271 38.72 17.57 -8.00
CA GLU A 271 39.46 18.78 -8.37
C GLU A 271 40.55 18.51 -9.41
N THR A 272 41.07 17.28 -9.46
CA THR A 272 42.12 16.91 -10.40
C THR A 272 41.50 16.59 -11.76
N ALA A 273 41.70 17.50 -12.72
CA ALA A 273 41.33 17.25 -14.10
C ALA A 273 42.25 16.16 -14.71
N VAL A 274 41.65 15.15 -15.33
CA VAL A 274 42.37 14.07 -16.01
C VAL A 274 41.91 14.01 -17.46
N GLU A 275 42.85 13.83 -18.39
CA GLU A 275 42.48 13.53 -19.78
C GLU A 275 41.72 12.20 -19.85
N PRO A 276 40.47 12.19 -20.33
CA PRO A 276 39.65 10.99 -20.35
C PRO A 276 40.23 9.97 -21.34
N LYS A 277 40.40 8.73 -20.86
CA LYS A 277 40.77 7.58 -21.70
C LYS A 277 39.54 6.77 -22.07
N LEU A 278 39.63 5.98 -23.14
CA LEU A 278 38.60 5.00 -23.48
C LEU A 278 38.37 4.03 -22.32
N LEU A 279 37.10 3.73 -22.05
CA LEU A 279 36.71 2.75 -21.04
C LEU A 279 37.32 1.40 -21.37
N LYS A 280 37.84 0.71 -20.35
CA LYS A 280 38.38 -0.64 -20.51
C LYS A 280 37.40 -1.66 -19.96
N PRO A 281 37.00 -2.68 -20.73
CA PRO A 281 36.22 -3.78 -20.16
C PRO A 281 37.06 -4.50 -19.11
N LEU A 282 36.45 -4.78 -17.97
CA LEU A 282 37.03 -5.63 -16.95
C LEU A 282 36.55 -7.07 -17.20
N PRO A 283 37.47 -8.05 -17.32
CA PRO A 283 37.05 -9.43 -17.39
C PRO A 283 36.24 -9.81 -16.14
N PRO A 284 35.29 -10.75 -16.28
CA PRO A 284 34.42 -11.15 -15.20
C PRO A 284 35.24 -11.75 -14.06
N ASP A 285 35.18 -11.11 -12.89
CA ASP A 285 35.93 -11.50 -11.71
C ASP A 285 35.31 -12.75 -11.08
N THR A 286 36.07 -13.85 -10.99
CA THR A 286 35.61 -15.07 -10.32
C THR A 286 35.58 -14.94 -8.79
N GLU A 287 36.35 -14.02 -8.20
CA GLU A 287 36.55 -13.92 -6.74
C GLU A 287 36.78 -12.47 -6.21
N ASN A 288 36.29 -11.46 -6.93
CA ASN A 288 36.16 -10.07 -6.47
C ASN A 288 37.46 -9.31 -6.09
N SER A 289 38.65 -9.63 -6.62
CA SER A 289 39.85 -8.80 -6.31
C SER A 289 41.06 -8.83 -7.26
N VAL A 290 40.97 -9.10 -8.58
CA VAL A 290 42.23 -9.19 -9.37
C VAL A 290 42.28 -8.38 -10.67
N ALA A 291 41.16 -8.14 -11.36
CA ALA A 291 41.21 -7.51 -12.69
C ALA A 291 41.55 -6.01 -12.68
N ILE A 292 41.15 -5.25 -11.65
CA ILE A 292 41.44 -3.81 -11.57
C ILE A 292 42.89 -3.53 -11.16
N ASP A 293 43.45 -4.42 -10.34
CA ASP A 293 44.84 -4.33 -9.88
C ASP A 293 45.80 -4.56 -11.05
N GLU A 294 45.48 -5.45 -11.98
CA GLU A 294 46.23 -5.61 -13.23
C GLU A 294 46.28 -4.33 -14.06
N LEU A 295 45.15 -3.61 -14.17
CA LEU A 295 45.10 -2.34 -14.89
C LEU A 295 45.91 -1.23 -14.20
N ASN A 296 46.10 -1.33 -12.88
CA ASN A 296 46.83 -0.37 -12.06
C ASN A 296 48.21 -0.86 -11.60
N ARG A 297 48.72 -1.96 -12.17
CA ARG A 297 49.94 -2.65 -11.73
C ARG A 297 51.20 -1.78 -11.71
N ASP A 298 51.21 -0.72 -12.51
CA ASP A 298 52.34 0.21 -12.64
C ASP A 298 52.35 1.27 -11.52
N LEU A 299 51.31 1.31 -10.67
CA LEU A 299 51.20 2.23 -9.55
C LEU A 299 51.66 1.58 -8.24
N THR A 300 52.44 2.32 -7.45
CA THR A 300 52.86 1.90 -6.12
C THR A 300 51.72 1.98 -5.10
N GLY A 301 51.83 1.25 -4.00
CA GLY A 301 50.82 1.30 -2.93
C GLY A 301 50.66 2.69 -2.28
N SER A 302 51.69 3.55 -2.31
CA SER A 302 51.58 4.95 -1.89
C SER A 302 50.77 5.79 -2.89
N GLU A 303 50.96 5.57 -4.18
CA GLU A 303 50.23 6.27 -5.26
C GLU A 303 48.76 5.86 -5.29
N LEU A 304 48.45 4.58 -5.06
CA LEU A 304 47.07 4.10 -4.93
C LEU A 304 46.34 4.69 -3.71
N ARG A 305 47.08 5.14 -2.68
CA ARG A 305 46.50 5.81 -1.51
C ARG A 305 46.28 7.31 -1.71
N ASP A 306 47.00 7.94 -2.63
CA ASP A 306 46.75 9.34 -2.99
C ASP A 306 45.47 9.43 -3.84
N ALA A 307 44.56 10.32 -3.46
CA ALA A 307 43.30 10.54 -4.16
C ALA A 307 43.48 11.29 -5.49
N ARG A 308 44.58 12.05 -5.63
CA ARG A 308 44.89 12.86 -6.81
C ARG A 308 45.50 12.04 -7.95
N THR A 309 46.11 10.89 -7.64
CA THR A 309 46.74 10.05 -8.63
C THR A 309 45.70 9.44 -9.57
N PRO A 310 45.74 9.76 -10.88
CA PRO A 310 44.85 9.15 -11.85
C PRO A 310 45.11 7.64 -11.94
N ARG A 311 44.03 6.86 -11.87
CA ARG A 311 44.07 5.40 -11.92
C ARG A 311 42.83 4.84 -12.61
N TRP A 312 42.86 3.57 -12.98
CA TRP A 312 41.68 2.86 -13.41
C TRP A 312 40.79 2.60 -12.19
N VAL A 313 39.53 3.02 -12.29
CA VAL A 313 38.51 2.82 -11.27
C VAL A 313 37.40 1.98 -11.86
N SER A 314 37.06 0.88 -11.20
CA SER A 314 35.93 0.04 -11.60
C SER A 314 34.62 0.84 -11.47
N LYS A 315 33.76 0.73 -12.48
CA LYS A 315 32.43 1.34 -12.54
C LYS A 315 31.36 0.24 -12.67
N PRO A 316 31.04 -0.49 -11.60
CA PRO A 316 30.03 -1.55 -11.63
C PRO A 316 28.69 -1.05 -12.16
N THR A 317 28.09 -1.79 -13.08
CA THR A 317 26.80 -1.41 -13.65
C THR A 317 25.68 -1.64 -12.63
N VAL A 318 24.93 -0.57 -12.33
CA VAL A 318 23.75 -0.59 -11.46
C VAL A 318 22.53 -1.03 -12.26
N ALA A 319 22.31 -0.39 -13.40
CA ALA A 319 21.14 -0.63 -14.25
C ALA A 319 21.34 -0.09 -15.67
N TYR A 320 20.59 -0.68 -16.61
CA TYR A 320 20.47 -0.24 -18.00
C TYR A 320 19.09 0.41 -18.19
N LEU A 321 19.05 1.59 -18.79
CA LEU A 321 17.81 2.26 -19.16
C LEU A 321 17.47 1.90 -20.60
N TRP A 322 16.22 1.53 -20.82
CA TRP A 322 15.70 1.05 -22.09
C TRP A 322 14.44 1.81 -22.48
N ALA A 323 14.19 1.87 -23.78
CA ALA A 323 12.91 2.35 -24.30
C ALA A 323 12.45 1.46 -25.46
N ARG A 324 11.14 1.23 -25.56
CA ARG A 324 10.52 0.68 -26.76
C ARG A 324 10.70 1.68 -27.91
N THR A 325 10.89 1.20 -29.13
CA THR A 325 11.08 2.06 -30.31
C THR A 325 9.91 1.93 -31.28
N LEU A 326 9.62 3.00 -32.00
CA LEU A 326 8.62 3.06 -33.06
C LEU A 326 9.29 3.49 -34.36
N CYS A 327 8.92 2.85 -35.47
CA CYS A 327 9.19 3.35 -36.82
C CYS A 327 8.09 4.36 -37.20
N CYS A 328 8.48 5.61 -37.46
CA CYS A 328 7.54 6.67 -37.82
C CYS A 328 6.78 6.31 -39.11
N PRO A 329 5.44 6.32 -39.13
CA PRO A 329 4.69 6.02 -40.34
C PRO A 329 4.90 7.05 -41.46
N ALA A 330 5.26 8.30 -41.11
CA ALA A 330 5.44 9.39 -42.07
C ALA A 330 6.86 9.43 -42.68
N CYS A 331 7.91 9.37 -41.86
CA CYS A 331 9.30 9.52 -42.32
C CYS A 331 10.16 8.27 -42.15
N ARG A 332 9.58 7.15 -41.70
CA ARG A 332 10.25 5.86 -41.44
C ARG A 332 11.35 5.88 -40.37
N ALA A 333 11.64 7.04 -39.79
CA ALA A 333 12.66 7.16 -38.74
C ALA A 333 12.33 6.30 -37.51
N VAL A 334 13.32 5.61 -36.96
CA VAL A 334 13.18 4.81 -35.73
C VAL A 334 13.60 5.63 -34.51
N PHE A 335 12.70 5.81 -33.56
CA PHE A 335 12.95 6.62 -32.37
C PHE A 335 12.40 5.97 -31.07
N PRO A 336 13.04 6.23 -29.91
CA PRO A 336 12.60 5.67 -28.62
C PRO A 336 11.34 6.37 -28.10
N LEU A 337 10.47 5.61 -27.44
CA LEU A 337 9.25 6.07 -26.76
C LEU A 337 9.57 6.40 -25.29
N LEU A 338 9.82 7.67 -25.02
CA LEU A 338 10.25 8.18 -23.72
C LEU A 338 9.16 9.04 -23.08
N LYS A 339 8.84 8.81 -21.81
CA LYS A 339 7.98 9.72 -21.04
C LYS A 339 8.74 10.98 -20.61
N THR A 340 10.03 10.84 -20.35
CA THR A 340 10.91 11.95 -19.99
C THR A 340 12.33 11.69 -20.45
N ARG A 341 13.05 12.77 -20.74
CA ARG A 341 14.50 12.75 -21.00
C ARG A 341 15.34 12.91 -19.73
N TRP A 342 14.72 13.16 -18.57
CA TRP A 342 15.45 13.33 -17.30
C TRP A 342 15.96 12.00 -16.75
N LEU A 343 17.29 11.85 -16.67
CA LEU A 343 17.96 10.72 -16.03
C LEU A 343 18.10 10.96 -14.52
N CYS A 344 18.45 12.19 -14.12
CA CYS A 344 18.51 12.64 -12.73
C CYS A 344 18.02 14.09 -12.61
N GLN A 345 17.18 14.37 -11.62
CA GLN A 345 16.65 15.71 -11.34
C GLN A 345 16.67 15.99 -9.82
N LYS A 346 17.88 16.02 -9.24
CA LYS A 346 18.14 16.43 -7.85
C LYS A 346 18.67 17.86 -7.80
N ARG A 347 18.56 18.52 -6.64
CA ARG A 347 19.05 19.89 -6.45
C ARG A 347 20.55 20.04 -6.75
N ASN A 348 21.35 19.05 -6.34
CA ASN A 348 22.81 19.10 -6.45
C ASN A 348 23.35 18.23 -7.60
N LYS A 349 22.48 17.61 -8.40
CA LYS A 349 22.87 16.69 -9.47
C LYS A 349 21.78 16.53 -10.51
N ARG A 350 22.07 16.88 -11.75
CA ARG A 350 21.08 16.92 -12.84
C ARG A 350 21.68 16.37 -14.11
N ALA A 351 21.07 15.31 -14.64
CA ALA A 351 21.51 14.63 -15.85
C ALA A 351 20.33 14.46 -16.82
N LEU A 352 20.55 14.76 -18.10
CA LEU A 352 19.56 14.73 -19.17
C LEU A 352 20.05 13.84 -20.32
N LEU A 353 19.14 13.07 -20.90
CA LEU A 353 19.36 12.36 -22.16
C LEU A 353 19.14 13.34 -23.33
N LYS A 354 20.22 13.71 -24.02
CA LYS A 354 20.14 14.43 -25.29
C LYS A 354 19.71 13.47 -26.39
N MET A 355 18.87 13.96 -27.29
CA MET A 355 18.30 13.20 -28.38
C MET A 355 18.17 14.12 -29.58
N GLU A 356 18.90 13.80 -30.64
CA GLU A 356 19.00 14.61 -31.85
C GLU A 356 18.79 13.70 -33.07
N PRO A 357 18.06 14.14 -34.12
CA PRO A 357 18.01 13.41 -35.37
C PRO A 357 19.42 13.15 -35.91
N ASN A 358 19.68 11.95 -36.40
CA ASN A 358 20.93 11.65 -37.07
C ASN A 358 21.03 12.36 -38.44
N GLY A 359 22.20 12.33 -39.08
CA GLY A 359 22.44 13.04 -40.35
C GLY A 359 21.48 12.61 -41.48
N GLU A 360 21.11 11.33 -41.52
CA GLU A 360 20.19 10.75 -42.52
C GLU A 360 18.70 10.93 -42.15
N ARG A 361 18.41 11.40 -40.93
CA ARG A 361 17.06 11.57 -40.35
C ARG A 361 16.19 10.32 -40.31
N ASP A 362 16.77 9.14 -40.46
CA ASP A 362 16.12 7.84 -40.30
C ASP A 362 16.19 7.32 -38.85
N GLY A 363 16.78 8.08 -37.93
CA GLY A 363 16.81 7.76 -36.51
C GLY A 363 17.30 8.91 -35.62
N VAL A 364 17.67 8.56 -34.38
CA VAL A 364 18.20 9.51 -33.40
C VAL A 364 19.51 9.07 -32.76
N ASN A 365 20.40 10.03 -32.57
CA ASN A 365 21.59 9.94 -31.76
C ASN A 365 21.25 10.28 -30.30
N LEU A 366 21.68 9.43 -29.37
CA LEU A 366 21.46 9.60 -27.94
C LEU A 366 22.79 9.86 -27.24
N SER A 367 22.82 10.83 -26.34
CA SER A 367 24.00 11.11 -25.50
C SER A 367 23.59 11.59 -24.12
N VAL A 368 24.45 11.36 -23.12
CA VAL A 368 24.20 11.79 -21.74
C VAL A 368 24.83 13.15 -21.50
N TYR A 369 24.04 14.08 -20.94
CA TYR A 369 24.52 15.38 -20.48
C TYR A 369 24.41 15.45 -18.95
N SER A 370 25.55 15.33 -18.26
CA SER A 370 25.64 15.08 -16.82
C SER A 370 25.64 16.34 -15.93
N GLU A 371 25.73 17.53 -16.51
CA GLU A 371 25.88 18.81 -15.80
C GLU A 371 24.80 19.83 -16.21
N VAL A 372 23.53 19.46 -16.03
CA VAL A 372 22.43 20.33 -16.47
C VAL A 372 22.25 21.49 -15.48
N PRO A 373 22.49 22.75 -15.86
CA PRO A 373 22.47 23.89 -14.94
C PRO A 373 21.05 24.16 -14.44
N GLN A 374 20.92 24.45 -13.14
CA GLN A 374 19.61 24.73 -12.54
C GLN A 374 19.01 26.00 -13.17
N PRO A 375 17.75 25.97 -13.66
CA PRO A 375 17.14 27.15 -14.25
C PRO A 375 16.95 28.26 -13.20
N SER A 376 17.17 29.50 -13.61
CA SER A 376 16.92 30.70 -12.83
C SER A 376 15.42 31.09 -12.89
N GLY A 377 15.00 32.03 -12.03
CA GLY A 377 13.62 32.54 -11.99
C GLY A 377 12.73 31.94 -10.88
N THR A 378 11.43 32.28 -10.93
CA THR A 378 10.42 31.83 -9.96
C THR A 378 10.18 30.32 -10.01
N ALA A 379 9.55 29.75 -8.98
CA ALA A 379 9.29 28.30 -8.92
C ALA A 379 8.49 27.80 -10.14
N ASN A 380 7.50 28.57 -10.61
CA ASN A 380 6.70 28.22 -11.79
C ASN A 380 7.53 28.26 -13.08
N GLN A 381 8.36 29.29 -13.26
CA GLN A 381 9.27 29.38 -14.41
C GLN A 381 10.26 28.22 -14.44
N ARG A 382 10.88 27.90 -13.30
CA ARG A 382 11.79 26.75 -13.19
C ARG A 382 11.12 25.43 -13.54
N ASN A 383 9.89 25.23 -13.05
CA ASN A 383 9.11 24.02 -13.35
C ASN A 383 8.78 23.93 -14.85
N GLU A 384 8.47 25.04 -15.50
CA GLU A 384 8.15 25.08 -16.92
C GLU A 384 9.39 24.81 -17.79
N ILE A 385 10.53 25.45 -17.48
CA ILE A 385 11.81 25.18 -18.16
C ILE A 385 12.18 23.69 -18.02
N ASP A 386 12.04 23.12 -16.82
CA ASP A 386 12.31 21.71 -16.57
C ASP A 386 11.32 20.77 -17.26
N ARG A 387 10.06 21.18 -17.40
CA ARG A 387 9.05 20.45 -18.16
C ARG A 387 9.43 20.38 -19.64
N ILE A 388 9.82 21.49 -20.23
CA ILE A 388 10.22 21.59 -21.65
C ILE A 388 11.52 20.83 -21.89
N ALA A 389 12.56 21.06 -21.08
CA ALA A 389 13.84 20.37 -21.20
C ALA A 389 13.66 18.84 -21.05
N GLY A 390 12.82 18.42 -20.11
CA GLY A 390 12.54 17.02 -19.80
C GLY A 390 11.55 16.32 -20.71
N GLN A 391 10.92 17.02 -21.65
CA GLN A 391 9.87 16.47 -22.50
C GLN A 391 10.40 15.28 -23.30
N GLY A 392 9.75 14.12 -23.17
CA GLY A 392 10.04 12.93 -23.97
C GLY A 392 9.25 12.90 -25.29
N THR A 393 9.41 11.82 -26.04
CA THR A 393 8.69 11.59 -27.31
C THR A 393 7.25 11.14 -27.10
N LEU A 394 6.89 10.67 -25.90
CA LEU A 394 5.56 10.16 -25.60
C LEU A 394 4.77 11.14 -24.72
N SER A 395 3.54 11.44 -25.14
CA SER A 395 2.58 12.27 -24.42
C SER A 395 1.20 11.62 -24.36
N ARG A 396 0.21 12.31 -23.79
CA ARG A 396 -1.19 11.85 -23.84
C ARG A 396 -1.76 11.84 -25.26
N ALA A 397 -1.24 12.68 -26.16
CA ALA A 397 -1.68 12.74 -27.55
C ALA A 397 -1.11 11.59 -28.41
N GLY A 398 -0.04 10.94 -27.95
CA GLY A 398 0.65 9.90 -28.71
C GLY A 398 2.18 10.07 -28.70
N ALA A 399 2.83 9.43 -29.66
CA ALA A 399 4.27 9.50 -29.88
C ALA A 399 4.63 10.53 -30.95
N THR A 400 5.42 11.54 -30.60
CA THR A 400 5.91 12.57 -31.51
C THR A 400 7.28 12.18 -32.05
N CYS A 401 7.39 12.09 -33.37
CA CYS A 401 8.65 11.81 -34.06
C CYS A 401 9.60 13.01 -33.96
N PRO A 402 10.83 12.85 -33.45
CA PRO A 402 11.80 13.95 -33.36
C PRO A 402 12.38 14.37 -34.72
N CYS A 403 12.25 13.55 -35.77
CA CYS A 403 12.80 13.84 -37.10
C CYS A 403 11.84 14.68 -37.97
N CYS A 404 10.53 14.45 -37.85
CA CYS A 404 9.52 15.08 -38.72
C CYS A 404 8.31 15.67 -37.96
N ASN A 405 8.31 15.62 -36.62
CA ASN A 405 7.23 16.11 -35.74
C ASN A 405 5.85 15.45 -35.93
N HIS A 406 5.75 14.39 -36.73
CA HIS A 406 4.51 13.63 -36.89
C HIS A 406 4.10 12.96 -35.57
N ILE A 407 2.83 13.03 -35.23
CA ILE A 407 2.27 12.45 -34.00
C ILE A 407 1.53 11.15 -34.36
N THR A 408 2.05 10.02 -33.88
CA THR A 408 1.36 8.73 -33.95
C THR A 408 0.46 8.56 -32.74
N ALA A 409 -0.85 8.47 -32.98
CA ALA A 409 -1.84 8.26 -31.92
C ALA A 409 -1.63 6.95 -31.14
N LEU A 410 -2.13 6.88 -29.90
CA LEU A 410 -1.98 5.72 -29.02
C LEU A 410 -2.63 4.44 -29.57
N GLU A 411 -3.69 4.55 -30.35
CA GLU A 411 -4.35 3.40 -31.00
C GLU A 411 -3.47 2.77 -32.08
N ASN A 412 -2.80 3.61 -32.88
CA ASN A 412 -1.83 3.13 -33.86
C ASN A 412 -0.62 2.49 -33.17
N LEU A 413 -0.15 3.05 -32.05
CA LEU A 413 0.89 2.40 -31.24
C LEU A 413 0.49 1.00 -30.76
N LYS A 414 -0.77 0.81 -30.39
CA LYS A 414 -1.31 -0.49 -30.00
C LYS A 414 -1.29 -1.47 -31.18
N TYR A 415 -1.72 -1.02 -32.36
CA TYR A 415 -1.66 -1.81 -33.59
C TYR A 415 -0.23 -2.23 -33.96
N GLU A 416 0.72 -1.29 -33.94
CA GLU A 416 2.14 -1.54 -34.18
C GLU A 416 2.74 -2.54 -33.17
N SER A 417 2.35 -2.43 -31.89
CA SER A 417 2.78 -3.35 -30.83
C SER A 417 2.25 -4.77 -31.04
N VAL A 418 0.95 -4.92 -31.34
CA VAL A 418 0.32 -6.21 -31.62
C VAL A 418 0.93 -6.88 -32.85
N ALA A 419 1.30 -6.08 -33.86
CA ALA A 419 1.97 -6.58 -35.05
C ALA A 419 3.48 -6.88 -34.86
N GLY A 420 4.01 -6.75 -33.64
CA GLY A 420 5.41 -7.04 -33.33
C GLY A 420 6.42 -6.04 -33.94
N ARG A 421 5.97 -4.84 -34.32
CA ARG A 421 6.81 -3.82 -34.99
C ARG A 421 7.44 -2.81 -34.04
N LEU A 422 7.21 -2.93 -32.74
CA LEU A 422 7.95 -2.16 -31.74
C LEU A 422 9.28 -2.84 -31.42
N GLY A 423 10.38 -2.10 -31.53
CA GLY A 423 11.70 -2.57 -31.09
C GLY A 423 12.02 -2.12 -29.67
N THR A 424 13.27 -2.28 -29.26
CA THR A 424 13.82 -1.75 -28.00
C THR A 424 15.22 -1.19 -28.24
N LYS A 425 15.56 -0.08 -27.56
CA LYS A 425 16.89 0.55 -27.62
C LYS A 425 17.38 0.87 -26.22
N MET A 426 18.65 0.54 -25.93
CA MET A 426 19.31 0.96 -24.70
C MET A 426 19.61 2.46 -24.81
N THR A 427 19.17 3.24 -23.83
CA THR A 427 19.23 4.71 -23.90
C THR A 427 20.35 5.29 -23.05
N ALA A 428 20.63 4.70 -21.89
CA ALA A 428 21.71 5.08 -21.00
C ALA A 428 22.07 3.95 -20.04
N VAL A 429 23.28 3.98 -19.48
CA VAL A 429 23.74 3.06 -18.45
C VAL A 429 24.02 3.81 -17.17
N ILE A 430 23.57 3.25 -16.05
CA ILE A 430 23.80 3.76 -14.71
C ILE A 430 24.89 2.90 -14.08
N VAL A 431 25.97 3.53 -13.64
CA VAL A 431 27.09 2.87 -12.96
C VAL A 431 27.27 3.40 -11.55
N GLU A 432 27.93 2.65 -10.69
CA GLU A 432 28.36 3.12 -9.38
C GLU A 432 29.66 3.91 -9.54
N GLY A 433 29.61 5.19 -9.14
CA GLY A 433 30.76 6.10 -9.14
C GLY A 433 31.27 6.37 -7.73
N HIS A 434 32.36 7.13 -7.61
CA HIS A 434 32.99 7.39 -6.31
C HIS A 434 32.09 8.23 -5.38
N HIS A 435 31.32 9.17 -5.95
CA HIS A 435 30.40 10.04 -5.21
C HIS A 435 28.92 9.66 -5.41
N GLY A 436 28.68 8.37 -5.67
CA GLY A 436 27.36 7.80 -5.95
C GLY A 436 27.16 7.50 -7.43
N LYS A 437 25.90 7.29 -7.84
CA LYS A 437 25.58 6.82 -9.19
C LYS A 437 26.09 7.77 -10.27
N GLU A 438 26.43 7.27 -11.44
CA GLU A 438 26.79 8.09 -12.61
C GLU A 438 26.01 7.61 -13.83
N TYR A 439 25.89 8.45 -14.86
CA TYR A 439 25.13 8.16 -16.07
C TYR A 439 26.06 8.29 -17.28
N ARG A 440 26.05 7.30 -18.16
CA ARG A 440 26.83 7.31 -19.40
C ARG A 440 26.06 6.72 -20.57
N SER A 441 26.58 6.94 -21.78
CA SER A 441 26.09 6.25 -22.97
C SER A 441 26.44 4.75 -22.92
N PRO A 442 25.60 3.87 -23.49
CA PRO A 442 25.91 2.45 -23.69
C PRO A 442 27.20 2.24 -24.48
N GLN A 443 27.95 1.18 -24.15
CA GLN A 443 29.08 0.72 -24.96
C GLN A 443 28.62 -0.38 -25.94
N PRO A 444 29.27 -0.54 -27.12
CA PRO A 444 28.91 -1.55 -28.10
C PRO A 444 28.86 -2.98 -27.55
N GLU A 445 29.76 -3.32 -26.63
CA GLU A 445 29.82 -4.63 -25.98
C GLU A 445 28.57 -4.89 -25.11
N GLU A 446 28.00 -3.85 -24.48
CA GLU A 446 26.79 -3.98 -23.67
C GLU A 446 25.54 -4.19 -24.52
N GLU A 447 25.47 -3.48 -25.65
CA GLU A 447 24.40 -3.65 -26.64
C GLU A 447 24.47 -5.04 -27.28
N GLN A 448 25.67 -5.47 -27.66
CA GLN A 448 25.90 -6.80 -28.23
C GLN A 448 25.60 -7.93 -27.22
N ALA A 449 26.00 -7.77 -25.96
CA ALA A 449 25.71 -8.72 -24.89
C ALA A 449 24.21 -8.91 -24.67
N ALA A 450 23.42 -7.82 -24.76
CA ALA A 450 21.97 -7.86 -24.67
C ALA A 450 21.31 -8.47 -25.92
N ALA A 451 21.76 -8.09 -27.12
CA ALA A 451 21.18 -8.55 -28.38
C ALA A 451 21.42 -10.05 -28.62
N SER A 452 22.62 -10.55 -28.33
CA SER A 452 22.98 -11.95 -28.55
C SER A 452 22.39 -12.93 -27.53
N ALA A 453 21.79 -12.45 -26.43
CA ALA A 453 21.20 -13.29 -25.39
C ALA A 453 20.00 -14.13 -25.89
N VAL A 454 19.36 -13.75 -27.00
CA VAL A 454 18.27 -14.55 -27.60
C VAL A 454 18.76 -15.96 -27.98
N ALA A 455 20.01 -16.08 -28.44
CA ALA A 455 20.58 -17.34 -28.89
C ALA A 455 20.77 -18.36 -27.75
N ASP A 456 20.91 -17.89 -26.50
CA ASP A 456 21.14 -18.75 -25.33
C ASP A 456 19.83 -19.33 -24.75
N LEU A 457 18.67 -18.75 -25.10
CA LEU A 457 17.38 -19.14 -24.51
C LEU A 457 17.09 -20.64 -24.64
N PRO A 458 17.28 -21.29 -25.81
CA PRO A 458 17.00 -22.72 -25.94
C PRO A 458 17.89 -23.57 -25.02
N GLU A 459 19.17 -23.24 -24.89
CA GLU A 459 20.12 -23.98 -24.05
C GLU A 459 19.78 -23.85 -22.56
N VAL A 460 19.54 -22.61 -22.10
CA VAL A 460 19.20 -22.34 -20.70
C VAL A 460 17.91 -23.05 -20.30
N PHE A 461 16.85 -22.95 -21.12
CA PHE A 461 15.55 -23.51 -20.79
C PHE A 461 15.37 -24.99 -21.15
N GLN A 462 16.35 -25.64 -21.79
CA GLN A 462 16.32 -27.08 -22.05
C GLN A 462 16.30 -27.90 -20.75
N THR A 463 17.02 -27.43 -19.73
CA THR A 463 17.16 -28.12 -18.43
C THR A 463 16.14 -27.65 -17.39
N VAL A 464 15.43 -26.55 -17.67
CA VAL A 464 14.39 -26.00 -16.81
C VAL A 464 13.07 -26.73 -17.09
N PRO A 465 12.44 -27.37 -16.09
CA PRO A 465 11.13 -27.99 -16.27
C PRO A 465 10.11 -26.99 -16.80
N PHE A 466 9.21 -27.44 -17.66
CA PHE A 466 8.20 -26.59 -18.31
C PHE A 466 8.78 -25.49 -19.24
N GLY A 467 10.09 -25.49 -19.53
CA GLY A 467 10.74 -24.59 -20.47
C GLY A 467 10.55 -23.11 -20.11
N MET A 468 10.48 -22.24 -21.12
CA MET A 468 10.21 -20.80 -20.93
C MET A 468 8.80 -20.56 -20.36
N PRO A 469 8.58 -19.44 -19.61
CA PRO A 469 7.29 -19.06 -19.04
C PRO A 469 6.29 -18.59 -20.12
N THR A 470 5.82 -19.54 -20.92
CA THR A 470 4.91 -19.34 -22.07
C THR A 470 3.43 -19.29 -21.67
N GLU A 471 3.12 -19.45 -20.37
CA GLU A 471 1.75 -19.39 -19.86
C GLU A 471 1.12 -18.01 -20.15
N LEU A 472 -0.19 -17.98 -20.37
CA LEU A 472 -0.91 -16.77 -20.75
C LEU A 472 -1.03 -15.80 -19.57
N ILE A 473 -0.87 -14.52 -19.86
CA ILE A 473 -1.25 -13.43 -18.96
C ILE A 473 -2.77 -13.29 -19.03
N PRO A 474 -3.47 -13.23 -17.88
CA PRO A 474 -4.91 -13.01 -17.84
C PRO A 474 -5.31 -11.76 -18.62
N LEU A 475 -6.34 -11.88 -19.45
CA LEU A 475 -7.03 -10.74 -20.04
C LEU A 475 -7.75 -10.03 -18.89
N GLY A 476 -7.13 -8.98 -18.32
CA GLY A 476 -7.81 -8.15 -17.32
C GLY A 476 -9.17 -7.71 -17.84
N GLY A 477 -10.16 -7.60 -16.96
CA GLY A 477 -11.53 -7.25 -17.36
C GLY A 477 -11.60 -5.97 -18.20
N SER A 478 -12.67 -5.81 -18.98
CA SER A 478 -12.90 -4.57 -19.73
C SER A 478 -13.02 -3.36 -18.79
N ARG A 479 -12.65 -2.17 -19.31
CA ARG A 479 -12.55 -0.87 -18.61
C ARG A 479 -13.76 -0.45 -17.74
N GLY A 480 -14.89 -1.16 -17.78
CA GLY A 480 -16.13 -0.84 -17.07
C GLY A 480 -16.36 -1.54 -15.73
N GLY A 481 -15.50 -2.47 -15.28
CA GLY A 481 -15.65 -3.12 -13.97
C GLY A 481 -14.35 -3.75 -13.47
N GLY A 482 -13.58 -3.03 -12.67
CA GLY A 482 -12.35 -3.53 -12.01
C GLY A 482 -11.12 -3.76 -12.91
N GLY A 483 -11.33 -3.98 -14.20
CA GLY A 483 -10.30 -4.38 -15.16
C GLY A 483 -9.43 -3.25 -15.74
N THR A 484 -8.46 -2.78 -14.94
CA THR A 484 -7.36 -1.91 -15.43
C THR A 484 -5.96 -2.33 -14.95
N ARG A 485 -5.84 -3.51 -14.32
CA ARG A 485 -4.58 -3.93 -13.68
C ARG A 485 -3.60 -4.61 -14.60
N PHE A 486 -4.08 -5.18 -15.70
CA PHE A 486 -3.25 -5.76 -16.75
C PHE A 486 -3.56 -5.01 -18.03
N SER A 487 -2.67 -4.09 -18.41
CA SER A 487 -2.80 -3.39 -19.70
C SER A 487 -1.82 -3.89 -20.74
N THR A 488 -1.01 -4.90 -20.44
CA THR A 488 -0.03 -5.49 -21.36
C THR A 488 -0.64 -6.38 -22.46
N PRO A 489 -1.66 -7.25 -22.22
CA PRO A 489 -2.19 -8.11 -23.28
C PRO A 489 -2.76 -7.36 -24.50
N PRO A 490 -3.47 -6.23 -24.33
CA PRO A 490 -3.92 -5.42 -25.47
C PRO A 490 -2.79 -4.91 -26.39
N TYR A 491 -1.53 -4.92 -25.95
CA TYR A 491 -0.36 -4.54 -26.75
C TYR A 491 0.40 -5.74 -27.31
N GLY A 492 -0.19 -6.95 -27.31
CA GLY A 492 0.45 -8.17 -27.82
C GLY A 492 1.34 -8.88 -26.79
N LEU A 493 1.49 -8.33 -25.58
CA LEU A 493 2.22 -8.97 -24.49
C LEU A 493 1.28 -9.93 -23.74
N THR A 494 0.98 -11.06 -24.36
CA THR A 494 -0.03 -12.04 -23.91
C THR A 494 0.53 -13.22 -23.09
N ARG A 495 1.86 -13.35 -22.96
CA ARG A 495 2.53 -14.42 -22.21
C ARG A 495 3.51 -13.85 -21.20
N TRP A 496 3.78 -14.57 -20.12
CA TRP A 496 4.67 -14.09 -19.05
C TRP A 496 6.08 -13.79 -19.55
N GLU A 497 6.61 -14.58 -20.49
CA GLU A 497 7.91 -14.33 -21.14
C GLU A 497 8.00 -12.96 -21.83
N HIS A 498 6.88 -12.41 -22.33
CA HIS A 498 6.85 -11.10 -22.99
C HIS A 498 7.12 -9.93 -22.02
N LEU A 499 7.11 -10.17 -20.70
CA LEU A 499 7.41 -9.16 -19.68
C LEU A 499 8.91 -9.06 -19.35
N PHE A 500 9.77 -9.74 -20.11
CA PHE A 500 11.20 -9.80 -19.88
C PHE A 500 11.96 -9.56 -21.19
N LEU A 501 13.13 -8.91 -21.11
CA LEU A 501 14.10 -8.94 -22.21
C LEU A 501 14.70 -10.34 -22.34
N PRO A 502 15.17 -10.74 -23.53
CA PRO A 502 15.88 -12.01 -23.71
C PRO A 502 17.03 -12.21 -22.71
N ARG A 503 17.83 -11.17 -22.46
CA ARG A 503 18.89 -11.20 -21.44
C ARG A 503 18.37 -11.41 -20.02
N GLN A 504 17.23 -10.82 -19.67
CA GLN A 504 16.60 -11.04 -18.36
C GLN A 504 16.07 -12.47 -18.22
N LEU A 505 15.51 -13.05 -19.29
CA LEU A 505 15.08 -14.46 -19.31
C LEU A 505 16.26 -15.43 -19.15
N VAL A 506 17.37 -15.21 -19.87
CA VAL A 506 18.61 -15.99 -19.72
C VAL A 506 19.10 -15.92 -18.27
N SER A 507 19.13 -14.72 -17.68
CA SER A 507 19.52 -14.52 -16.30
C SER A 507 18.62 -15.30 -15.33
N LEU A 508 17.31 -15.10 -15.37
CA LEU A 508 16.35 -15.78 -14.49
C LEU A 508 16.40 -17.31 -14.68
N GLY A 509 16.44 -17.80 -15.93
CA GLY A 509 16.56 -19.23 -16.24
C GLY A 509 17.85 -19.85 -15.71
N THR A 510 18.97 -19.09 -15.72
CA THR A 510 20.24 -19.51 -15.15
C THR A 510 20.14 -19.64 -13.63
N PHE A 511 19.59 -18.64 -12.93
CA PHE A 511 19.34 -18.72 -11.48
C PHE A 511 18.44 -19.90 -11.11
N VAL A 512 17.35 -20.12 -11.86
CA VAL A 512 16.47 -21.30 -11.68
C VAL A 512 17.28 -22.59 -11.81
N SER A 513 18.07 -22.73 -12.87
CA SER A 513 18.87 -23.94 -13.13
C SER A 513 19.89 -24.22 -12.02
N ILE A 514 20.54 -23.18 -11.49
CA ILE A 514 21.48 -23.29 -10.36
C ILE A 514 20.75 -23.70 -9.08
N ILE A 515 19.62 -23.07 -8.77
CA ILE A 515 18.83 -23.39 -7.56
C ILE A 515 18.29 -24.81 -7.61
N ARG A 516 17.91 -25.31 -8.79
CA ARG A 516 17.50 -26.71 -8.99
C ARG A 516 18.61 -27.72 -8.73
N ARG A 517 19.88 -27.31 -8.83
CA ARG A 517 21.04 -28.14 -8.46
C ARG A 517 21.30 -28.12 -6.95
N ALA A 518 20.81 -27.12 -6.23
CA ALA A 518 21.08 -26.94 -4.79
C ALA A 518 20.69 -28.18 -3.95
N PRO A 519 19.55 -28.86 -4.14
CA PRO A 519 19.23 -30.06 -3.37
C PRO A 519 20.27 -31.17 -3.43
N THR A 520 20.85 -31.40 -4.61
CA THR A 520 21.92 -32.40 -4.80
C THR A 520 23.20 -31.94 -4.11
N VAL A 521 23.61 -30.68 -4.35
CA VAL A 521 24.84 -30.13 -3.76
C VAL A 521 24.75 -30.08 -2.22
N LEU A 522 23.61 -29.70 -1.66
CA LEU A 522 23.34 -29.70 -0.22
C LEU A 522 23.43 -31.12 0.37
N ARG A 523 22.90 -32.13 -0.33
CA ARG A 523 23.00 -33.53 0.09
C ARG A 523 24.45 -34.01 0.12
N ASP A 524 25.23 -33.66 -0.89
CA ASP A 524 26.65 -34.01 -0.96
C ASP A 524 27.46 -33.33 0.17
N HIS A 525 26.97 -32.19 0.67
CA HIS A 525 27.52 -31.51 1.85
C HIS A 525 26.95 -32.03 3.19
N GLY A 526 26.15 -33.09 3.17
CA GLY A 526 25.64 -33.75 4.38
C GLY A 526 24.45 -33.06 5.05
N TYR A 527 23.74 -32.15 4.36
CA TYR A 527 22.56 -31.51 4.95
C TYR A 527 21.39 -32.50 5.11
N PRO A 528 20.65 -32.44 6.23
CA PRO A 528 19.44 -33.26 6.41
C PRO A 528 18.34 -32.92 5.39
N PRO A 529 17.45 -33.87 5.02
CA PRO A 529 16.38 -33.64 4.04
C PRO A 529 15.49 -32.42 4.34
N ALA A 530 15.13 -32.19 5.61
CA ALA A 530 14.33 -31.04 6.00
C ALA A 530 15.04 -29.70 5.78
N TRP A 531 16.36 -29.65 5.98
CA TRP A 531 17.17 -28.46 5.67
C TRP A 531 17.31 -28.25 4.17
N ILE A 532 17.46 -29.33 3.40
CA ILE A 532 17.53 -29.28 1.94
C ILE A 532 16.26 -28.64 1.35
N GLU A 533 15.09 -29.14 1.73
CA GLU A 533 13.80 -28.59 1.30
C GLU A 533 13.68 -27.10 1.65
N ILE A 534 13.96 -26.76 2.91
CA ILE A 534 13.79 -25.40 3.42
C ILE A 534 14.75 -24.41 2.75
N LEU A 535 16.04 -24.75 2.67
CA LEU A 535 17.04 -23.89 2.02
C LEU A 535 16.67 -23.65 0.56
N THR A 536 16.29 -24.71 -0.16
CA THR A 536 15.88 -24.60 -1.56
C THR A 536 14.64 -23.72 -1.73
N ALA A 537 13.65 -23.83 -0.84
CA ALA A 537 12.47 -22.97 -0.85
C ALA A 537 12.82 -21.48 -0.66
N TYR A 538 13.72 -21.15 0.28
CA TYR A 538 14.17 -19.75 0.47
C TYR A 538 15.01 -19.22 -0.69
N LEU A 539 15.86 -20.06 -1.29
CA LEU A 539 16.61 -19.69 -2.50
C LEU A 539 15.65 -19.41 -3.67
N ALA A 540 14.58 -20.20 -3.82
CA ALA A 540 13.56 -19.96 -4.83
C ALA A 540 12.76 -18.65 -4.57
N LEU A 541 12.43 -18.31 -3.32
CA LEU A 541 11.81 -17.00 -3.01
C LEU A 541 12.72 -15.81 -3.36
N ALA A 542 14.04 -15.99 -3.40
CA ALA A 542 14.95 -14.96 -3.87
C ALA A 542 14.83 -14.72 -5.39
N ILE A 543 14.40 -15.72 -6.18
CA ILE A 543 14.08 -15.55 -7.61
C ILE A 543 12.89 -14.61 -7.77
N ASP A 544 11.85 -14.73 -6.94
CA ASP A 544 10.69 -13.83 -7.00
C ASP A 544 11.11 -12.38 -6.74
N ARG A 545 12.00 -12.16 -5.76
CA ARG A 545 12.59 -10.84 -5.51
C ARG A 545 13.36 -10.32 -6.72
N LEU A 546 14.11 -11.19 -7.37
CA LEU A 546 14.86 -10.85 -8.58
C LEU A 546 13.92 -10.54 -9.76
N ALA A 547 12.86 -11.32 -9.94
CA ALA A 547 11.86 -11.14 -10.99
C ALA A 547 11.08 -9.83 -10.82
N ASP A 548 10.71 -9.43 -9.60
CA ASP A 548 10.06 -8.13 -9.34
C ASP A 548 10.92 -6.95 -9.82
N TYR A 549 12.25 -7.06 -9.72
CA TYR A 549 13.20 -6.05 -10.18
C TYR A 549 13.79 -6.31 -11.58
N GLY A 550 13.47 -7.45 -12.19
CA GLY A 550 14.06 -7.95 -13.42
C GLY A 550 13.11 -8.00 -14.61
N SER A 551 12.03 -7.21 -14.64
CA SER A 551 11.06 -7.18 -15.75
C SER A 551 11.13 -5.89 -16.57
N VAL A 552 10.48 -5.86 -17.74
CA VAL A 552 10.31 -4.66 -18.58
C VAL A 552 9.29 -3.66 -18.02
N ILE A 553 8.74 -3.91 -16.83
CA ILE A 553 7.78 -3.05 -16.13
C ILE A 553 8.49 -2.17 -15.10
N CYS A 554 9.73 -2.53 -14.72
CA CYS A 554 10.57 -1.76 -13.82
C CYS A 554 10.85 -0.35 -14.36
N SER A 555 10.92 0.64 -13.47
CA SER A 555 11.16 2.04 -13.85
C SER A 555 12.17 2.75 -12.95
N TRP A 556 12.82 3.78 -13.50
CA TRP A 556 13.77 4.61 -12.75
C TRP A 556 13.11 5.79 -12.07
N ASN A 557 13.44 6.03 -10.80
CA ASN A 557 13.04 7.24 -10.10
C ASN A 557 14.13 8.31 -10.19
N ASN A 558 14.09 9.15 -11.23
CA ASN A 558 15.08 10.21 -11.47
C ASN A 558 15.22 11.27 -10.35
N LYS A 559 14.26 11.39 -9.42
CA LYS A 559 14.36 12.30 -8.27
C LYS A 559 15.06 11.67 -7.06
N ARG A 560 15.02 10.34 -6.94
CA ARG A 560 15.63 9.61 -5.82
C ARG A 560 16.89 8.86 -6.23
N GLU A 561 17.05 8.60 -7.53
CA GLU A 561 18.05 7.70 -8.10
C GLU A 561 17.93 6.29 -7.52
N THR A 562 16.70 5.76 -7.56
CA THR A 562 16.34 4.44 -7.05
C THR A 562 15.46 3.72 -8.07
N LEU A 563 15.64 2.41 -8.18
CA LEU A 563 14.81 1.56 -9.01
C LEU A 563 13.41 1.37 -8.38
N ARG A 564 12.38 1.26 -9.21
CA ARG A 564 11.02 0.87 -8.82
C ARG A 564 10.70 -0.47 -9.47
N GLY A 565 10.35 -1.46 -8.66
CA GLY A 565 9.99 -2.79 -9.11
C GLY A 565 8.65 -2.83 -9.85
N THR A 566 8.39 -3.99 -10.44
CA THR A 566 7.21 -4.33 -11.24
C THR A 566 5.91 -3.98 -10.51
N PHE A 567 5.82 -4.36 -9.24
CA PHE A 567 4.59 -4.20 -8.47
C PHE A 567 4.52 -2.91 -7.63
N ALA A 568 5.12 -1.83 -8.12
CA ALA A 568 4.98 -0.51 -7.48
C ALA A 568 3.52 -0.06 -7.28
N ARG A 569 2.56 -0.65 -8.01
CA ARG A 569 1.11 -0.34 -7.92
C ARG A 569 0.16 -1.57 -7.92
N TYR A 570 0.61 -2.78 -7.53
CA TYR A 570 -0.19 -4.02 -7.61
C TYR A 570 -0.96 -4.17 -8.96
N ALA A 571 -0.25 -3.86 -10.04
CA ALA A 571 -0.74 -3.85 -11.41
C ALA A 571 0.47 -4.05 -12.35
N ILE A 572 0.21 -4.57 -13.54
CA ILE A 572 1.17 -4.77 -14.63
C ILE A 572 0.74 -3.89 -15.81
N PRO A 573 1.09 -2.59 -15.79
CA PRO A 573 0.76 -1.67 -16.86
C PRO A 573 1.75 -1.78 -18.02
N ILE A 574 1.34 -1.37 -19.23
CA ILE A 574 2.31 -1.10 -20.30
C ILE A 574 3.31 0.00 -19.88
N VAL A 575 4.60 -0.30 -20.04
CA VAL A 575 5.71 0.64 -19.79
C VAL A 575 6.48 0.81 -21.09
N TRP A 576 6.78 2.08 -21.41
CA TRP A 576 7.39 2.50 -22.68
C TRP A 576 8.90 2.69 -22.51
N ASP A 577 9.30 3.31 -21.41
CA ASP A 577 10.66 3.49 -20.93
C ASP A 577 10.84 2.75 -19.59
N PHE A 578 11.76 1.79 -19.57
CA PHE A 578 11.92 0.85 -18.46
C PHE A 578 13.39 0.69 -18.05
N THR A 579 13.60 -0.01 -16.95
CA THR A 579 14.93 -0.18 -16.34
C THR A 579 15.23 -1.64 -16.09
N GLU A 580 16.34 -2.12 -16.64
CA GLU A 580 16.88 -3.44 -16.35
C GLU A 580 17.95 -3.32 -15.27
N THR A 581 17.78 -4.00 -14.13
CA THR A 581 18.81 -4.07 -13.08
C THR A 581 19.91 -5.06 -13.45
N SER A 582 21.14 -4.82 -12.99
CA SER A 582 22.19 -5.84 -13.02
C SER A 582 22.00 -6.83 -11.86
N PRO A 583 21.67 -8.10 -12.14
CA PRO A 583 21.36 -9.10 -11.11
C PRO A 583 22.60 -9.46 -10.27
N LEU A 584 23.80 -9.26 -10.81
CA LEU A 584 25.10 -9.61 -10.22
C LEU A 584 25.73 -8.49 -9.38
N SER A 585 25.18 -7.28 -9.47
CA SER A 585 25.70 -6.08 -8.79
C SER A 585 25.44 -6.12 -7.28
N SER A 586 26.06 -5.20 -6.54
CA SER A 586 25.78 -4.95 -5.11
C SER A 586 24.72 -3.87 -4.88
N SER A 587 24.10 -3.35 -5.95
CA SER A 587 23.15 -2.24 -5.90
C SER A 587 21.69 -2.69 -5.70
N THR A 588 20.77 -1.76 -5.41
CA THR A 588 19.35 -2.09 -5.15
C THR A 588 18.70 -2.89 -6.28
N GLY A 589 18.05 -4.00 -5.94
CA GLY A 589 17.36 -4.90 -6.88
C GLY A 589 18.16 -6.16 -7.24
N ASN A 590 19.38 -6.29 -6.72
CA ASN A 590 20.22 -7.48 -6.94
C ASN A 590 19.75 -8.72 -6.15
N TYR A 591 20.31 -9.88 -6.50
CA TYR A 591 20.00 -11.17 -5.88
C TYR A 591 20.39 -11.27 -4.39
N LEU A 592 21.61 -10.88 -4.01
CA LEU A 592 22.08 -10.94 -2.61
C LEU A 592 21.27 -10.07 -1.65
N GLY A 593 20.80 -8.91 -2.10
CA GLY A 593 19.93 -8.03 -1.32
C GLY A 593 18.60 -8.70 -1.00
N GLY A 594 18.06 -9.49 -1.94
CA GLY A 594 16.91 -10.36 -1.72
C GLY A 594 17.20 -11.44 -0.67
N ILE A 595 18.35 -12.12 -0.80
CA ILE A 595 18.81 -13.13 0.17
C ILE A 595 18.98 -12.54 1.57
N ASP A 596 19.58 -11.36 1.71
CA ASP A 596 19.76 -10.72 3.01
C ASP A 596 18.44 -10.32 3.66
N TRP A 597 17.48 -9.78 2.89
CA TRP A 597 16.13 -9.51 3.39
C TRP A 597 15.43 -10.77 3.89
N ILE A 598 15.46 -11.84 3.11
CA ILE A 598 14.90 -13.15 3.49
C ILE A 598 15.56 -13.64 4.78
N SER A 599 16.89 -13.63 4.83
CA SER A 599 17.69 -14.13 5.96
C SER A 599 17.38 -13.37 7.25
N LYS A 600 17.19 -12.04 7.18
CA LYS A 600 16.80 -11.21 8.34
C LYS A 600 15.42 -11.59 8.88
N VAL A 601 14.47 -11.90 8.00
CA VAL A 601 13.13 -12.36 8.43
C VAL A 601 13.25 -13.73 9.09
N VAL A 602 13.99 -14.65 8.48
CA VAL A 602 14.15 -16.02 8.99
C VAL A 602 14.80 -16.02 10.38
N LEU A 603 15.88 -15.26 10.59
CA LEU A 603 16.53 -15.15 11.91
C LEU A 603 15.54 -14.65 12.97
N ARG A 604 14.84 -13.54 12.67
CA ARG A 604 13.88 -12.93 13.59
C ARG A 604 12.70 -13.87 13.91
N ASN A 605 12.15 -14.53 12.89
CA ASN A 605 11.02 -15.44 13.07
C ASN A 605 11.46 -16.69 13.84
N SER A 606 12.59 -17.30 13.49
CA SER A 606 13.13 -18.48 14.19
C SER A 606 13.35 -18.21 15.67
N GLU A 607 13.87 -17.04 16.03
CA GLU A 607 14.04 -16.60 17.42
C GLU A 607 12.69 -16.42 18.12
N SER A 608 11.76 -15.68 17.50
CA SER A 608 10.45 -15.39 18.13
C SER A 608 9.53 -16.62 18.25
N LEU A 609 9.80 -17.68 17.49
CA LEU A 609 8.97 -18.89 17.39
C LEU A 609 9.56 -20.12 18.10
N GLN A 610 10.70 -20.00 18.80
CA GLN A 610 11.33 -21.14 19.49
C GLN A 610 10.38 -21.88 20.44
N CYS A 611 9.49 -21.16 21.13
CA CYS A 611 8.53 -21.75 22.07
C CYS A 611 7.14 -22.03 21.46
N ALA A 612 6.94 -21.73 20.17
CA ALA A 612 5.66 -21.91 19.49
C ALA A 612 5.43 -23.37 19.07
N SER A 613 4.17 -23.80 19.00
CA SER A 613 3.80 -25.10 18.41
C SER A 613 3.98 -25.07 16.89
N PRO A 614 4.27 -26.21 16.25
CA PRO A 614 4.24 -26.32 14.80
C PRO A 614 2.88 -25.90 14.24
N PRO A 615 2.82 -24.99 13.26
CA PRO A 615 1.57 -24.57 12.65
C PRO A 615 1.10 -25.60 11.62
N LYS A 616 -0.20 -25.65 11.35
CA LYS A 616 -0.76 -26.38 10.19
C LYS A 616 -0.97 -25.40 9.05
N VAL A 617 -0.17 -25.50 8.00
CA VAL A 617 -0.26 -24.64 6.81
C VAL A 617 -0.91 -25.39 5.65
N LEU A 618 -2.07 -24.93 5.18
CA LEU A 618 -2.90 -25.59 4.17
C LEU A 618 -2.95 -24.81 2.86
N CYS A 619 -2.92 -25.54 1.74
CA CYS A 619 -3.18 -25.04 0.40
C CYS A 619 -4.53 -25.59 -0.07
N SER A 620 -5.63 -24.95 0.31
CA SER A 620 -6.98 -25.46 0.03
C SER A 620 -8.05 -24.37 0.05
N SER A 621 -9.23 -24.70 -0.45
CA SER A 621 -10.40 -23.81 -0.33
C SER A 621 -10.75 -23.60 1.13
N ALA A 622 -11.07 -22.36 1.50
CA ALA A 622 -11.50 -22.00 2.85
C ALA A 622 -12.77 -22.77 3.29
N THR A 623 -13.56 -23.28 2.36
CA THR A 623 -14.74 -24.11 2.63
C THR A 623 -14.40 -25.54 3.09
N GLN A 624 -13.16 -25.99 2.86
CA GLN A 624 -12.68 -27.34 3.16
C GLN A 624 -11.88 -27.43 4.46
N VAL A 625 -11.71 -26.31 5.16
CA VAL A 625 -10.94 -26.28 6.41
C VAL A 625 -11.73 -26.94 7.55
N ASP A 626 -11.20 -28.03 8.11
CA ASP A 626 -11.81 -28.73 9.24
C ASP A 626 -11.11 -28.47 10.57
N GLY A 627 -11.89 -28.54 11.65
CA GLY A 627 -11.41 -28.40 13.02
C GLY A 627 -12.40 -27.67 13.93
N GLU A 628 -12.00 -27.53 15.19
CA GLU A 628 -12.70 -26.72 16.19
C GLU A 628 -11.73 -25.65 16.72
N PHE A 629 -12.13 -24.38 16.70
CA PHE A 629 -11.27 -23.22 16.96
C PHE A 629 -11.85 -22.30 18.04
N ASP A 630 -10.97 -21.77 18.88
CA ASP A 630 -11.30 -20.77 19.90
C ASP A 630 -11.48 -19.38 19.31
N ALA A 631 -10.67 -19.06 18.30
CA ALA A 631 -10.81 -17.83 17.53
C ALA A 631 -10.57 -18.09 16.04
N ILE A 632 -11.36 -17.42 15.21
CA ILE A 632 -11.12 -17.32 13.77
C ILE A 632 -10.89 -15.84 13.50
N ILE A 633 -9.72 -15.47 12.96
CA ILE A 633 -9.36 -14.07 12.72
C ILE A 633 -8.81 -13.99 11.31
N THR A 634 -9.43 -13.16 10.46
CA THR A 634 -9.15 -13.23 9.02
C THR A 634 -9.35 -11.91 8.27
N ASP A 635 -8.63 -11.78 7.16
CA ASP A 635 -8.67 -10.67 6.21
C ASP A 635 -9.09 -11.22 4.83
N PRO A 636 -10.40 -11.37 4.57
CA PRO A 636 -10.89 -11.97 3.33
C PRO A 636 -10.61 -11.06 2.11
N PRO A 637 -10.59 -11.61 0.89
CA PRO A 637 -10.52 -10.80 -0.33
C PRO A 637 -11.74 -9.87 -0.46
N TYR A 638 -11.51 -8.65 -0.95
CA TYR A 638 -12.55 -7.63 -1.07
C TYR A 638 -12.90 -7.38 -2.54
N TYR A 639 -14.00 -7.92 -3.04
CA TYR A 639 -14.60 -7.49 -4.31
C TYR A 639 -13.59 -7.43 -5.48
N ASP A 640 -13.61 -6.35 -6.26
CA ASP A 640 -12.71 -6.06 -7.39
C ASP A 640 -11.38 -5.43 -6.94
N ALA A 641 -11.10 -5.42 -5.63
CA ALA A 641 -10.04 -4.60 -5.04
C ALA A 641 -8.64 -5.14 -5.26
N ILE A 642 -8.41 -6.46 -5.42
CA ILE A 642 -7.14 -7.08 -5.86
C ILE A 642 -7.40 -8.46 -6.49
N PRO A 643 -7.02 -8.71 -7.76
CA PRO A 643 -7.01 -10.05 -8.35
C PRO A 643 -5.72 -10.77 -7.93
N TYR A 644 -5.71 -11.32 -6.72
CA TYR A 644 -4.51 -11.90 -6.09
C TYR A 644 -3.90 -12.99 -6.97
N SER A 645 -4.71 -13.91 -7.45
CA SER A 645 -4.26 -15.07 -8.20
C SER A 645 -3.74 -14.70 -9.58
N ASP A 646 -4.29 -13.66 -10.23
CA ASP A 646 -3.76 -13.18 -11.51
C ASP A 646 -2.41 -12.48 -11.31
N LEU A 647 -2.24 -11.68 -10.25
CA LEU A 647 -0.99 -10.99 -9.95
C LEU A 647 0.11 -11.97 -9.51
N MET A 648 -0.25 -12.98 -8.72
CA MET A 648 0.69 -13.98 -8.21
C MET A 648 1.14 -14.96 -9.27
N ASP A 649 0.43 -15.10 -10.39
CA ASP A 649 0.89 -15.92 -11.53
C ASP A 649 2.26 -15.45 -12.05
N PHE A 650 2.58 -14.16 -11.94
CA PHE A 650 3.90 -13.62 -12.25
C PHE A 650 5.03 -14.34 -11.48
N PHE A 651 4.80 -14.69 -10.22
CA PHE A 651 5.75 -15.43 -9.38
C PHE A 651 5.57 -16.94 -9.50
N TYR A 652 4.31 -17.39 -9.60
CA TYR A 652 3.94 -18.80 -9.72
C TYR A 652 4.72 -19.51 -10.81
N VAL A 653 4.83 -18.90 -12.00
CA VAL A 653 5.52 -19.49 -13.15
C VAL A 653 7.01 -19.76 -12.87
N TRP A 654 7.66 -18.93 -12.06
CA TRP A 654 9.07 -19.12 -11.67
C TRP A 654 9.21 -20.13 -10.53
N LEU A 655 8.36 -20.04 -9.51
CA LEU A 655 8.36 -20.96 -8.37
C LEU A 655 8.10 -22.40 -8.80
N ARG A 656 7.13 -22.63 -9.69
CA ARG A 656 6.82 -23.95 -10.26
C ARG A 656 8.03 -24.60 -10.92
N ARG A 657 8.77 -23.83 -11.73
CA ARG A 657 9.98 -24.29 -12.43
C ARG A 657 11.12 -24.58 -11.45
N SER A 658 11.23 -23.75 -10.43
CA SER A 658 12.30 -23.83 -9.43
C SER A 658 12.12 -25.00 -8.46
N LEU A 659 10.89 -25.31 -8.07
CA LEU A 659 10.59 -26.18 -6.94
C LEU A 659 10.03 -27.56 -7.32
N VAL A 660 9.61 -27.79 -8.56
CA VAL A 660 9.08 -29.10 -8.97
C VAL A 660 10.08 -30.23 -8.70
N GLY A 661 9.59 -31.30 -8.07
CA GLY A 661 10.35 -32.46 -7.61
C GLY A 661 11.00 -32.29 -6.23
N LEU A 662 10.80 -31.16 -5.53
CA LEU A 662 11.41 -30.92 -4.22
C LEU A 662 10.69 -31.69 -3.09
N SER A 663 9.36 -31.64 -3.05
CA SER A 663 8.54 -32.43 -2.13
C SER A 663 7.12 -32.67 -2.67
N PRO A 664 6.43 -33.75 -2.24
CA PRO A 664 5.08 -34.04 -2.72
C PRO A 664 4.06 -32.93 -2.46
N GLU A 665 4.21 -32.19 -1.35
CA GLU A 665 3.34 -31.05 -1.03
C GLU A 665 3.50 -29.91 -2.04
N ILE A 666 4.76 -29.58 -2.39
CA ILE A 666 5.08 -28.56 -3.40
C ILE A 666 4.55 -28.98 -4.78
N ASP A 667 4.78 -30.24 -5.18
CA ASP A 667 4.30 -30.75 -6.46
C ASP A 667 2.77 -30.76 -6.56
N ALA A 668 2.07 -30.99 -5.44
CA ALA A 668 0.63 -30.85 -5.36
C ALA A 668 0.18 -29.39 -5.52
N ALA A 669 0.81 -28.45 -4.80
CA ALA A 669 0.46 -27.03 -4.83
C ALA A 669 0.75 -26.37 -6.20
N PHE A 670 1.85 -26.73 -6.86
CA PHE A 670 2.28 -26.15 -8.14
C PHE A 670 2.00 -27.06 -9.36
N ARG A 671 1.02 -27.96 -9.25
CA ARG A 671 0.67 -28.92 -10.31
C ARG A 671 0.16 -28.23 -11.58
N ALA A 672 -0.75 -27.27 -11.41
CA ALA A 672 -1.39 -26.53 -12.50
C ALA A 672 -0.38 -25.59 -13.21
N PRO A 673 -0.68 -25.12 -14.44
CA PRO A 673 0.17 -24.14 -15.12
C PRO A 673 0.14 -22.75 -14.47
N THR A 674 -0.97 -22.39 -13.81
CA THR A 674 -1.18 -21.12 -13.12
C THR A 674 -1.93 -21.34 -11.81
N GLY A 675 -1.96 -20.32 -10.94
CA GLY A 675 -2.69 -20.35 -9.68
C GLY A 675 -4.21 -20.45 -9.90
N PRO A 676 -4.93 -21.02 -8.92
CA PRO A 676 -6.36 -21.30 -9.03
C PRO A 676 -7.17 -20.01 -9.24
N LYS A 677 -8.02 -20.04 -10.26
CA LYS A 677 -9.03 -19.01 -10.54
C LYS A 677 -10.42 -19.58 -10.25
N TRP A 678 -11.48 -18.85 -10.56
CA TRP A 678 -12.83 -19.38 -10.40
C TRP A 678 -13.09 -20.58 -11.32
N ASN A 679 -13.47 -21.72 -10.76
CA ASN A 679 -13.87 -22.92 -11.49
C ASN A 679 -15.40 -23.05 -11.49
N HIS A 680 -16.03 -22.78 -12.64
CA HIS A 680 -17.48 -22.83 -12.80
C HIS A 680 -18.07 -24.25 -12.66
N ALA A 681 -17.29 -25.30 -12.91
CA ALA A 681 -17.78 -26.68 -12.79
C ALA A 681 -17.85 -27.13 -11.33
N GLU A 682 -16.89 -26.70 -10.52
CA GLU A 682 -16.80 -27.05 -9.09
C GLU A 682 -17.53 -26.03 -8.19
N GLY A 683 -17.81 -24.83 -8.70
CA GLY A 683 -18.41 -23.75 -7.90
C GLY A 683 -17.48 -23.26 -6.79
N ASP A 684 -16.16 -23.34 -7.02
CA ASP A 684 -15.12 -23.00 -6.05
C ASP A 684 -13.92 -22.35 -6.76
N GLY A 685 -13.09 -21.66 -5.99
CA GLY A 685 -11.91 -20.96 -6.49
C GLY A 685 -11.72 -19.59 -5.83
N GLU A 686 -10.95 -18.74 -6.49
CA GLU A 686 -10.71 -17.38 -5.98
C GLU A 686 -11.99 -16.56 -5.93
N LEU A 687 -12.32 -16.05 -4.74
CA LEU A 687 -13.50 -15.24 -4.47
C LEU A 687 -13.17 -13.75 -4.59
N ILE A 688 -13.30 -13.23 -5.82
CA ILE A 688 -13.23 -11.79 -6.14
C ILE A 688 -14.43 -11.41 -7.02
N ASP A 689 -14.78 -10.12 -7.01
CA ASP A 689 -15.79 -9.57 -7.92
C ASP A 689 -15.11 -9.12 -9.22
N GLU A 690 -15.08 -9.99 -10.23
CA GLU A 690 -14.45 -9.72 -11.52
C GLU A 690 -15.38 -10.21 -12.64
N ALA A 691 -16.16 -9.28 -13.19
CA ALA A 691 -17.20 -9.55 -14.18
C ALA A 691 -16.69 -10.30 -15.42
N SER A 692 -15.42 -10.11 -15.80
CA SER A 692 -14.82 -10.82 -16.93
C SER A 692 -14.78 -12.35 -16.75
N ARG A 693 -14.79 -12.84 -15.51
CA ARG A 693 -14.88 -14.28 -15.20
C ARG A 693 -16.30 -14.85 -15.35
N PHE A 694 -17.31 -13.99 -15.47
CA PHE A 694 -18.73 -14.33 -15.54
C PHE A 694 -19.38 -13.79 -16.82
N GLY A 695 -18.67 -13.88 -17.96
CA GLY A 695 -19.18 -13.44 -19.26
C GLY A 695 -19.46 -11.94 -19.36
N GLY A 696 -18.84 -11.12 -18.49
CA GLY A 696 -19.07 -9.68 -18.40
C GLY A 696 -20.25 -9.27 -17.50
N SER A 697 -21.01 -10.21 -16.91
CA SER A 697 -22.11 -9.86 -16.01
C SER A 697 -21.61 -9.49 -14.61
N LYS A 698 -21.80 -8.22 -14.25
CA LYS A 698 -21.51 -7.71 -12.90
C LYS A 698 -22.41 -8.35 -11.86
N GLU A 699 -23.67 -8.59 -12.20
CA GLU A 699 -24.68 -9.17 -11.31
C GLU A 699 -24.34 -10.62 -10.97
N ALA A 700 -23.91 -11.42 -11.97
CA ALA A 700 -23.48 -12.79 -11.75
C ALA A 700 -22.22 -12.86 -10.88
N SER A 701 -21.23 -12.01 -11.17
CA SER A 701 -19.98 -11.91 -10.40
C SER A 701 -20.23 -11.52 -8.94
N LYS A 702 -21.03 -10.47 -8.70
CA LYS A 702 -21.41 -10.02 -7.35
C LYS A 702 -22.13 -11.12 -6.58
N ARG A 703 -23.12 -11.80 -7.19
CA ARG A 703 -23.83 -12.92 -6.55
C ARG A 703 -22.89 -14.06 -6.18
N ASN A 704 -21.97 -14.41 -7.09
CA ASN A 704 -20.99 -15.46 -6.83
C ASN A 704 -20.09 -15.14 -5.63
N PHE A 705 -19.58 -13.90 -5.58
CA PHE A 705 -18.79 -13.41 -4.46
C PHE A 705 -19.58 -13.47 -3.14
N GLU A 706 -20.82 -12.99 -3.14
CA GLU A 706 -21.73 -13.01 -1.98
C GLU A 706 -21.99 -14.41 -1.45
N ASP A 707 -22.37 -15.34 -2.33
CA ASP A 707 -22.71 -16.70 -1.96
C ASP A 707 -21.48 -17.50 -1.52
N GLY A 708 -20.34 -17.30 -2.19
CA GLY A 708 -19.06 -17.89 -1.82
C GLY A 708 -18.56 -17.41 -0.46
N MET A 709 -18.57 -16.09 -0.20
CA MET A 709 -18.22 -15.54 1.12
C MET A 709 -19.17 -16.07 2.21
N ALA A 710 -20.47 -16.12 1.94
CA ALA A 710 -21.44 -16.68 2.89
C ALA A 710 -21.19 -18.17 3.15
N ALA A 711 -20.74 -18.95 2.16
CA ALA A 711 -20.39 -20.36 2.34
C ALA A 711 -19.14 -20.53 3.21
N VAL A 712 -18.11 -19.70 2.99
CA VAL A 712 -16.90 -19.69 3.83
C VAL A 712 -17.24 -19.31 5.27
N PHE A 713 -18.04 -18.25 5.48
CA PHE A 713 -18.42 -17.86 6.84
C PHE A 713 -19.31 -18.90 7.52
N ARG A 714 -20.19 -19.61 6.78
CA ARG A 714 -20.90 -20.77 7.32
C ARG A 714 -19.94 -21.87 7.77
N LYS A 715 -18.88 -22.14 6.99
CA LYS A 715 -17.83 -23.08 7.39
C LYS A 715 -17.11 -22.60 8.66
N CYS A 716 -16.70 -21.33 8.72
CA CYS A 716 -16.12 -20.73 9.92
C CYS A 716 -17.06 -20.88 11.14
N SER A 717 -18.36 -20.63 10.97
CA SER A 717 -19.36 -20.83 12.02
C SER A 717 -19.40 -22.29 12.47
N SER A 718 -19.36 -23.27 11.57
CA SER A 718 -19.33 -24.68 11.96
C SER A 718 -18.07 -25.07 12.74
N CYS A 719 -16.93 -24.47 12.42
CA CYS A 719 -15.63 -24.76 13.05
C CYS A 719 -15.34 -23.94 14.31
N LEU A 720 -16.08 -22.87 14.58
CA LEU A 720 -15.87 -22.05 15.78
C LEU A 720 -16.52 -22.71 17.00
N ARG A 721 -15.88 -22.67 18.17
CA ARG A 721 -16.52 -23.10 19.43
C ARG A 721 -17.76 -22.26 19.76
N PRO A 722 -18.72 -22.78 20.55
CA PRO A 722 -19.88 -22.00 21.00
C PRO A 722 -19.51 -20.66 21.67
N ASP A 723 -18.45 -20.65 22.48
CA ASP A 723 -17.91 -19.50 23.20
C ASP A 723 -16.72 -18.83 22.47
N GLY A 724 -16.51 -19.18 21.21
CA GLY A 724 -15.43 -18.65 20.38
C GLY A 724 -15.71 -17.24 19.85
N ILE A 725 -14.67 -16.61 19.31
CA ILE A 725 -14.72 -15.29 18.68
C ILE A 725 -14.39 -15.40 17.19
N PHE A 726 -15.17 -14.74 16.34
CA PHE A 726 -14.85 -14.55 14.93
C PHE A 726 -14.54 -13.08 14.66
N VAL A 727 -13.35 -12.76 14.15
CA VAL A 727 -12.95 -11.40 13.79
C VAL A 727 -12.69 -11.32 12.29
N ILE A 728 -13.35 -10.37 11.64
CA ILE A 728 -13.21 -10.10 10.21
C ILE A 728 -12.63 -8.71 10.03
N VAL A 729 -11.51 -8.62 9.34
CA VAL A 729 -10.97 -7.33 8.91
C VAL A 729 -11.71 -6.88 7.66
N PHE A 730 -12.02 -5.58 7.59
CA PHE A 730 -12.64 -4.96 6.43
C PHE A 730 -12.09 -3.56 6.15
N ALA A 731 -11.76 -3.27 4.90
CA ALA A 731 -11.17 -1.98 4.50
C ALA A 731 -11.68 -1.50 3.13
N ASN A 732 -13.00 -1.35 2.96
CA ASN A 732 -13.60 -0.78 1.74
C ASN A 732 -14.49 0.45 2.03
N LYS A 733 -14.42 1.46 1.16
CA LYS A 733 -15.24 2.69 1.23
C LYS A 733 -16.62 2.55 0.60
N ASN A 734 -16.86 1.53 -0.23
CA ASN A 734 -18.12 1.35 -0.94
C ASN A 734 -19.21 0.84 0.03
N PRO A 735 -20.33 1.55 0.22
CA PRO A 735 -21.47 1.08 1.01
C PRO A 735 -22.02 -0.28 0.57
N ASP A 736 -22.01 -0.57 -0.74
CA ASP A 736 -22.48 -1.86 -1.26
C ASP A 736 -21.58 -3.01 -0.78
N ALA A 737 -20.28 -2.72 -0.63
CA ALA A 737 -19.34 -3.71 -0.15
C ALA A 737 -19.59 -4.10 1.31
N TRP A 738 -20.01 -3.13 2.12
CA TRP A 738 -20.43 -3.34 3.50
C TRP A 738 -21.71 -4.15 3.58
N GLU A 739 -22.72 -3.83 2.78
CA GLU A 739 -24.00 -4.55 2.75
C GLU A 739 -23.78 -6.05 2.54
N THR A 740 -22.99 -6.41 1.53
CA THR A 740 -22.68 -7.79 1.18
C THR A 740 -21.90 -8.53 2.25
N LEU A 741 -20.87 -7.92 2.84
CA LEU A 741 -20.13 -8.56 3.93
C LEU A 741 -21.06 -8.82 5.11
N VAL A 742 -21.82 -7.81 5.52
CA VAL A 742 -22.75 -7.90 6.65
C VAL A 742 -23.83 -8.94 6.37
N ASN A 743 -24.38 -8.97 5.15
CA ASN A 743 -25.33 -10.01 4.73
C ASN A 743 -24.70 -11.41 4.83
N ALA A 744 -23.46 -11.61 4.38
CA ALA A 744 -22.77 -12.88 4.49
C ALA A 744 -22.56 -13.31 5.95
N VAL A 745 -22.17 -12.37 6.83
CA VAL A 745 -22.01 -12.60 8.28
C VAL A 745 -23.34 -12.99 8.93
N ILE A 746 -24.41 -12.27 8.60
CA ILE A 746 -25.74 -12.54 9.14
C ILE A 746 -26.27 -13.90 8.65
N ARG A 747 -26.14 -14.19 7.34
CA ARG A 747 -26.51 -15.48 6.71
C ARG A 747 -25.74 -16.66 7.29
N ALA A 748 -24.49 -16.44 7.72
CA ALA A 748 -23.66 -17.45 8.36
C ALA A 748 -24.01 -17.71 9.84
N GLY A 749 -24.96 -16.95 10.40
CA GLY A 749 -25.43 -17.12 11.77
C GLY A 749 -24.53 -16.44 12.80
N PHE A 750 -23.87 -15.33 12.44
CA PHE A 750 -23.09 -14.53 13.38
C PHE A 750 -23.84 -13.26 13.81
N VAL A 751 -23.55 -12.80 15.02
CA VAL A 751 -23.94 -11.49 15.56
C VAL A 751 -22.69 -10.62 15.62
N VAL A 752 -22.75 -9.39 15.12
CA VAL A 752 -21.66 -8.41 15.19
C VAL A 752 -21.75 -7.70 16.54
N GLU A 753 -20.86 -7.99 17.47
CA GLU A 753 -20.85 -7.40 18.83
C GLU A 753 -20.11 -6.04 18.87
N GLY A 754 -19.24 -5.77 17.89
CA GLY A 754 -18.53 -4.50 17.84
C GLY A 754 -17.67 -4.31 16.60
N SER A 755 -17.11 -3.12 16.45
CA SER A 755 -16.14 -2.80 15.41
C SER A 755 -15.01 -1.93 15.92
N LEU A 756 -13.78 -2.25 15.52
CA LEU A 756 -12.58 -1.53 15.91
C LEU A 756 -11.93 -0.87 14.68
N PRO A 757 -11.98 0.46 14.54
CA PRO A 757 -11.37 1.19 13.42
C PRO A 757 -9.87 1.43 13.70
N ILE A 758 -9.01 0.50 13.30
CA ILE A 758 -7.57 0.61 13.53
C ILE A 758 -6.93 1.37 12.36
N GLN A 759 -6.19 2.45 12.63
CA GLN A 759 -5.47 3.16 11.57
C GLN A 759 -4.35 2.29 11.03
N THR A 760 -4.43 1.96 9.75
CA THR A 760 -3.45 1.10 9.08
C THR A 760 -2.70 1.85 7.99
N GLU A 761 -3.18 2.99 7.48
CA GLU A 761 -2.58 3.77 6.38
C GLU A 761 -2.04 5.14 6.80
N ARG A 762 -0.94 5.59 6.15
CA ARG A 762 -0.39 6.92 6.43
C ARG A 762 -1.18 8.03 5.75
N SER A 763 -1.57 9.03 6.52
CA SER A 763 -2.13 10.30 6.05
C SER A 763 -1.09 11.23 5.40
N SER A 764 -0.22 10.76 4.48
CA SER A 764 0.74 11.65 3.81
C SER A 764 1.24 11.19 2.42
N ARG A 765 0.63 11.75 1.37
CA ARG A 765 1.27 12.50 0.25
C ARG A 765 0.20 13.08 -0.69
N PRO A 766 0.31 14.35 -1.14
CA PRO A 766 -0.78 15.08 -1.82
C PRO A 766 -1.24 14.52 -3.19
N ASN A 767 -0.55 13.55 -3.78
CA ASN A 767 -0.86 13.01 -5.12
C ASN A 767 -1.34 11.53 -5.11
N ALA A 768 -1.49 10.90 -3.95
CA ALA A 768 -1.97 9.50 -3.83
C ALA A 768 -3.36 9.39 -3.16
N LEU A 769 -4.02 10.52 -2.93
CA LEU A 769 -5.35 10.61 -2.30
C LEU A 769 -6.51 10.19 -3.24
N SER A 770 -6.22 9.84 -4.51
CA SER A 770 -7.25 9.43 -5.47
C SER A 770 -7.60 7.93 -5.42
N ALA A 771 -6.86 7.11 -4.67
CA ALA A 771 -7.22 5.71 -4.46
C ALA A 771 -8.10 5.59 -3.22
N ALA A 772 -9.24 4.93 -3.37
CA ALA A 772 -10.29 4.75 -2.37
C ALA A 772 -9.88 3.88 -1.14
N ALA A 773 -8.62 3.90 -0.69
CA ALA A 773 -8.18 3.21 0.52
C ALA A 773 -8.56 4.01 1.78
N LEU A 774 -9.26 3.40 2.74
CA LEU A 774 -9.52 4.00 4.06
C LEU A 774 -8.19 4.25 4.78
N SER A 775 -8.11 5.33 5.57
CA SER A 775 -7.01 5.53 6.54
C SER A 775 -6.95 4.40 7.57
N SER A 776 -8.10 3.77 7.82
CA SER A 776 -8.32 2.77 8.86
C SER A 776 -8.93 1.47 8.31
N SER A 777 -8.48 0.32 8.82
CA SER A 777 -9.17 -0.96 8.61
C SER A 777 -10.14 -1.17 9.77
N VAL A 778 -11.37 -1.59 9.49
CA VAL A 778 -12.38 -1.89 10.52
C VAL A 778 -12.36 -3.38 10.83
N TRP A 779 -12.19 -3.73 12.10
CA TRP A 779 -12.18 -5.12 12.57
C TRP A 779 -13.53 -5.41 13.21
N LEU A 780 -14.36 -6.24 12.57
CA LEU A 780 -15.67 -6.65 13.06
C LEU A 780 -15.52 -7.82 14.01
N VAL A 781 -15.99 -7.66 15.24
CA VAL A 781 -15.99 -8.69 16.28
C VAL A 781 -17.34 -9.37 16.27
N CYS A 782 -17.34 -10.69 16.07
CA CYS A 782 -18.54 -11.49 15.88
C CYS A 782 -18.62 -12.69 16.83
N ARG A 783 -19.85 -13.00 17.27
CA ARG A 783 -20.22 -14.17 18.07
C ARG A 783 -21.21 -15.05 17.32
N LYS A 784 -21.29 -16.33 17.69
CA LYS A 784 -22.35 -17.20 17.17
C LYS A 784 -23.71 -16.71 17.66
N ARG A 785 -24.65 -16.62 16.72
CA ARG A 785 -26.04 -16.31 17.06
C ARG A 785 -26.67 -17.49 17.77
N PRO A 786 -27.46 -17.25 18.85
CA PRO A 786 -28.25 -18.31 19.46
C PRO A 786 -29.18 -18.97 18.44
N ALA A 787 -29.25 -20.30 18.43
CA ALA A 787 -30.12 -21.05 17.52
C ALA A 787 -31.61 -20.71 17.70
N VAL A 788 -31.99 -20.21 18.87
CA VAL A 788 -33.36 -19.78 19.23
C VAL A 788 -33.67 -18.32 18.88
N ALA A 789 -32.78 -17.63 18.16
CA ALA A 789 -32.97 -16.22 17.80
C ALA A 789 -34.20 -16.03 16.91
N ARG A 790 -35.12 -15.16 17.35
CA ARG A 790 -36.38 -14.87 16.65
C ARG A 790 -36.21 -13.74 15.63
N PRO A 791 -37.02 -13.70 14.55
CA PRO A 791 -37.07 -12.55 13.68
C PRO A 791 -37.34 -11.26 14.46
N GLY A 792 -36.67 -10.18 14.05
CA GLY A 792 -36.81 -8.84 14.63
C GLY A 792 -37.89 -8.03 13.90
N PHE A 793 -38.33 -6.96 14.55
CA PHE A 793 -39.21 -5.95 13.95
C PHE A 793 -38.47 -4.61 13.90
N ALA A 794 -38.63 -3.87 12.80
CA ALA A 794 -37.85 -2.67 12.51
C ALA A 794 -37.91 -1.62 13.62
N GLY A 795 -39.08 -1.35 14.19
CA GLY A 795 -39.25 -0.38 15.29
C GLY A 795 -38.34 -0.68 16.50
N PRO A 796 -38.50 -1.83 17.17
CA PRO A 796 -37.63 -2.23 18.28
C PRO A 796 -36.13 -2.27 17.93
N VAL A 797 -35.78 -2.78 16.74
CA VAL A 797 -34.38 -2.86 16.29
C VAL A 797 -33.76 -1.48 16.14
N LEU A 798 -34.48 -0.53 15.51
CA LEU A 798 -34.01 0.84 15.33
C LEU A 798 -33.90 1.60 16.66
N SER A 799 -34.80 1.32 17.63
CA SER A 799 -34.70 1.90 18.97
C SER A 799 -33.47 1.40 19.73
N GLN A 800 -33.20 0.09 19.72
CA GLN A 800 -31.99 -0.48 20.33
C GLN A 800 -30.71 0.02 19.66
N MET A 801 -30.73 0.12 18.33
CA MET A 801 -29.63 0.68 17.55
C MET A 801 -29.30 2.11 18.01
N ARG A 802 -30.32 2.98 18.15
CA ARG A 802 -30.13 4.39 18.58
C ARG A 802 -29.47 4.48 19.95
N GLU A 803 -29.91 3.66 20.91
CA GLU A 803 -29.33 3.62 22.25
C GLU A 803 -27.84 3.26 22.22
N LYS A 804 -27.50 2.18 21.51
CA LYS A 804 -26.11 1.67 21.42
C LYS A 804 -25.16 2.62 20.70
N ILE A 805 -25.60 3.16 19.57
CA ILE A 805 -24.82 4.13 18.80
C ILE A 805 -24.47 5.32 19.70
N ARG A 806 -25.45 5.87 20.44
CA ARG A 806 -25.24 7.07 21.26
C ARG A 806 -24.09 6.86 22.27
N THR A 807 -24.10 5.76 23.02
CA THR A 807 -23.03 5.44 23.99
C THR A 807 -21.65 5.27 23.32
N GLN A 808 -21.59 4.56 22.19
CA GLN A 808 -20.31 4.27 21.52
C GLN A 808 -19.74 5.47 20.79
N MET A 809 -20.59 6.35 20.25
CA MET A 809 -20.17 7.57 19.57
C MET A 809 -19.41 8.52 20.49
N HIS A 810 -19.83 8.65 21.76
CA HIS A 810 -19.06 9.42 22.75
C HIS A 810 -17.66 8.83 22.95
N ARG A 811 -17.56 7.49 23.12
CA ARG A 811 -16.25 6.81 23.27
C ARG A 811 -15.33 7.01 22.07
N PHE A 812 -15.86 6.87 20.85
CA PHE A 812 -15.07 7.12 19.64
C PHE A 812 -14.64 8.57 19.52
N TRP A 813 -15.51 9.50 19.94
CA TRP A 813 -15.18 10.91 19.97
C TRP A 813 -14.06 11.21 20.99
N ASP A 814 -14.14 10.66 22.20
CA ASP A 814 -13.11 10.87 23.22
C ASP A 814 -11.78 10.21 22.84
N ALA A 815 -11.83 9.10 22.10
CA ALA A 815 -10.66 8.42 21.52
C ALA A 815 -10.03 9.18 20.32
N GLY A 816 -10.56 10.35 19.95
CA GLY A 816 -10.02 11.16 18.85
C GLY A 816 -10.38 10.67 17.44
N ILE A 817 -11.30 9.71 17.30
CA ILE A 817 -11.80 9.29 15.98
C ILE A 817 -12.72 10.40 15.46
N ARG A 818 -12.36 10.96 14.31
CA ARG A 818 -13.09 12.04 13.62
C ARG A 818 -13.20 11.70 12.15
N GLY A 819 -13.89 12.56 11.40
CA GLY A 819 -13.91 12.44 9.96
C GLY A 819 -14.80 11.29 9.46
N PRO A 820 -14.60 10.84 8.20
CA PRO A 820 -15.27 9.68 7.65
C PRO A 820 -15.03 8.37 8.43
N ASP A 821 -13.90 8.24 9.13
CA ASP A 821 -13.60 7.06 9.95
C ASP A 821 -14.58 6.92 11.13
N PHE A 822 -15.15 8.03 11.61
CA PHE A 822 -16.17 8.06 12.66
C PHE A 822 -17.50 7.41 12.21
N LEU A 823 -17.88 7.61 10.93
CA LEU A 823 -19.05 6.98 10.32
C LEU A 823 -18.95 5.46 10.34
N TRP A 824 -17.78 4.94 9.98
CA TRP A 824 -17.52 3.51 9.89
C TRP A 824 -17.35 2.89 11.27
N ALA A 825 -16.71 3.59 12.20
CA ALA A 825 -16.59 3.17 13.60
C ALA A 825 -17.95 2.90 14.24
N ALA A 826 -18.94 3.76 13.98
CA ALA A 826 -20.28 3.63 14.53
C ALA A 826 -21.13 2.53 13.87
N THR A 827 -20.71 2.01 12.72
CA THR A 827 -21.45 0.98 11.99
C THR A 827 -21.47 -0.37 12.71
N GLY A 828 -20.37 -0.80 13.32
CA GLY A 828 -20.35 -2.09 14.04
C GLY A 828 -21.29 -2.16 15.24
N PRO A 829 -21.24 -1.20 16.19
CA PRO A 829 -22.18 -1.17 17.30
C PRO A 829 -23.65 -1.14 16.89
N ALA A 830 -23.95 -0.47 15.78
CA ALA A 830 -25.29 -0.44 15.21
C ALA A 830 -25.72 -1.84 14.74
N LEU A 831 -24.82 -2.51 14.01
CA LEU A 831 -25.07 -3.84 13.45
C LEU A 831 -25.36 -4.89 14.52
N GLU A 832 -24.98 -4.70 15.78
CA GLU A 832 -25.34 -5.62 16.85
C GLU A 832 -26.86 -5.75 17.01
N ALA A 833 -27.60 -4.64 17.00
CA ALA A 833 -29.06 -4.66 17.12
C ALA A 833 -29.73 -5.41 15.96
N PHE A 834 -29.20 -5.22 14.74
CA PHE A 834 -29.75 -5.84 13.54
C PHE A 834 -29.36 -7.32 13.42
N SER A 835 -28.08 -7.63 13.60
CA SER A 835 -27.51 -8.97 13.41
C SER A 835 -27.87 -9.97 14.51
N ARG A 836 -28.46 -9.54 15.63
CA ARG A 836 -29.08 -10.45 16.62
C ARG A 836 -30.25 -11.25 16.04
N HIS A 837 -30.84 -10.78 14.95
CA HIS A 837 -32.02 -11.40 14.34
C HIS A 837 -31.68 -12.08 13.00
N PRO A 838 -32.23 -13.29 12.71
CA PRO A 838 -32.13 -13.94 11.39
C PRO A 838 -32.62 -13.04 10.25
N VAL A 839 -33.73 -12.37 10.48
CA VAL A 839 -34.39 -11.47 9.55
C VAL A 839 -35.05 -10.36 10.37
N VAL A 840 -35.13 -9.15 9.83
CA VAL A 840 -35.87 -8.02 10.42
C VAL A 840 -37.02 -7.66 9.48
N TYR A 841 -38.24 -7.58 10.01
CA TYR A 841 -39.44 -7.23 9.25
C TYR A 841 -39.91 -5.80 9.51
N ARG A 842 -40.50 -5.17 8.49
CA ARG A 842 -41.26 -3.92 8.61
C ARG A 842 -42.75 -4.18 8.59
N GLU A 843 -43.51 -3.33 9.28
CA GLU A 843 -44.97 -3.30 9.19
C GLU A 843 -45.36 -2.30 8.10
N THR A 844 -45.94 -2.79 6.99
CA THR A 844 -46.51 -1.92 5.96
C THR A 844 -47.94 -1.53 6.34
N SER A 845 -48.22 -0.24 6.29
CA SER A 845 -49.43 0.39 6.85
C SER A 845 -50.77 -0.07 6.26
N ASN A 846 -50.82 -0.77 5.12
CA ASN A 846 -52.09 -1.02 4.41
C ASN A 846 -52.37 -2.47 3.92
N SER A 847 -51.58 -3.49 4.27
CA SER A 847 -51.84 -4.86 3.75
C SER A 847 -51.61 -6.02 4.72
N GLY A 848 -51.11 -5.79 5.93
CA GLY A 848 -50.73 -6.87 6.86
C GLY A 848 -49.60 -7.78 6.37
N GLN A 849 -49.02 -7.51 5.20
CA GLN A 849 -47.85 -8.24 4.69
C GLN A 849 -46.59 -7.78 5.41
N ARG A 850 -45.75 -8.74 5.80
CA ARG A 850 -44.45 -8.48 6.43
C ARG A 850 -43.40 -8.47 5.33
N GLU A 851 -42.75 -7.33 5.15
CA GLU A 851 -41.64 -7.19 4.20
C GLU A 851 -40.31 -7.17 4.97
N GLN A 852 -39.29 -7.81 4.41
CA GLN A 852 -37.95 -7.83 5.01
C GLN A 852 -37.29 -6.47 4.85
N MET A 853 -36.77 -5.92 5.95
CA MET A 853 -35.91 -4.74 5.93
C MET A 853 -34.53 -5.14 5.39
N PRO A 854 -34.06 -4.54 4.28
CA PRO A 854 -32.72 -4.81 3.77
C PRO A 854 -31.64 -4.13 4.63
N VAL A 855 -30.43 -4.71 4.62
CA VAL A 855 -29.28 -4.16 5.37
C VAL A 855 -28.91 -2.77 4.87
N SER A 856 -29.01 -2.49 3.58
CA SER A 856 -28.79 -1.15 3.00
C SER A 856 -29.68 -0.07 3.60
N GLU A 857 -30.97 -0.38 3.85
CA GLU A 857 -31.90 0.54 4.53
C GLU A 857 -31.48 0.77 5.98
N PHE A 858 -31.13 -0.29 6.71
CA PHE A 858 -30.65 -0.17 8.09
C PHE A 858 -29.37 0.69 8.17
N LEU A 859 -28.38 0.42 7.32
CA LEU A 859 -27.13 1.19 7.27
C LEU A 859 -27.35 2.66 6.89
N ARG A 860 -28.40 2.98 6.12
CA ARG A 860 -28.77 4.38 5.83
C ARG A 860 -29.20 5.10 7.09
N GLU A 861 -30.03 4.47 7.93
CA GLU A 861 -30.44 5.02 9.22
C GLU A 861 -29.25 5.20 10.18
N VAL A 862 -28.32 4.25 10.19
CA VAL A 862 -27.06 4.37 10.97
C VAL A 862 -26.27 5.62 10.55
N ARG A 863 -26.02 5.77 9.25
CA ARG A 863 -25.24 6.91 8.73
C ARG A 863 -25.87 8.24 9.09
N ARG A 864 -27.21 8.33 8.96
CA ARG A 864 -27.97 9.53 9.32
C ARG A 864 -27.78 9.90 10.80
N LEU A 865 -27.94 8.94 11.71
CA LEU A 865 -27.76 9.18 13.15
C LEU A 865 -26.35 9.64 13.50
N VAL A 866 -25.34 9.07 12.83
CA VAL A 866 -23.94 9.42 13.08
C VAL A 866 -23.64 10.84 12.63
N VAL A 867 -24.16 11.23 11.47
CA VAL A 867 -24.08 12.60 10.96
C VAL A 867 -24.78 13.58 11.91
N GLU A 868 -26.00 13.25 12.36
CA GLU A 868 -26.77 14.08 13.30
C GLU A 868 -26.01 14.30 14.62
N PHE A 869 -25.39 13.25 15.18
CA PHE A 869 -24.58 13.37 16.39
C PHE A 869 -23.32 14.22 16.16
N ALA A 870 -22.60 14.00 15.06
CA ALA A 870 -21.39 14.76 14.73
C ALA A 870 -21.69 16.25 14.58
N VAL A 871 -22.76 16.60 13.84
CA VAL A 871 -23.21 17.99 13.70
C VAL A 871 -23.68 18.57 15.04
N GLY A 872 -24.44 17.81 15.85
CA GLY A 872 -24.85 18.25 17.18
C GLY A 872 -23.68 18.62 18.09
N ARG A 873 -22.53 17.93 17.96
CA ARG A 873 -21.30 18.24 18.70
C ARG A 873 -20.58 19.50 18.18
N VAL A 874 -20.71 19.82 16.90
CA VAL A 874 -20.18 21.07 16.32
C VAL A 874 -21.06 22.28 16.69
N LEU A 875 -22.36 22.09 16.88
CA LEU A 875 -23.32 23.17 17.17
C LEU A 875 -23.40 23.58 18.66
N LYS A 876 -22.93 22.75 19.60
CA LYS A 876 -22.98 23.06 21.05
C LYS A 876 -21.70 23.75 21.53
N PRO A 877 -21.79 24.87 22.29
CA PRO A 877 -20.66 25.37 23.07
C PRO A 877 -20.34 24.41 24.23
N ALA A 878 -19.07 24.39 24.66
CA ALA A 878 -18.45 23.38 25.53
C ALA A 878 -19.05 23.18 26.95
N THR A 879 -20.18 23.80 27.31
CA THR A 879 -20.72 23.84 28.68
C THR A 879 -22.18 23.35 28.85
N GLY A 880 -22.84 22.83 27.81
CA GLY A 880 -24.22 22.30 27.91
C GLY A 880 -24.28 20.79 28.20
N SER A 881 -25.26 20.34 29.00
CA SER A 881 -25.47 18.92 29.34
C SER A 881 -25.85 18.03 28.13
N ASP A 882 -25.53 16.73 28.25
CA ASP A 882 -25.56 15.72 27.17
C ASP A 882 -26.96 15.19 26.80
N GLU A 883 -28.02 15.51 27.55
CA GLU A 883 -29.33 14.86 27.42
C GLU A 883 -30.16 15.34 26.20
N ASP A 884 -29.97 16.57 25.72
CA ASP A 884 -30.80 17.18 24.66
C ASP A 884 -30.25 17.03 23.23
N VAL A 885 -29.76 15.86 22.82
CA VAL A 885 -29.60 15.56 21.37
C VAL A 885 -30.96 15.11 20.82
N GLN A 886 -31.91 16.05 20.74
CA GLN A 886 -33.10 15.91 19.91
C GLN A 886 -32.82 16.50 18.52
N ARG A 887 -33.42 15.88 17.50
CA ARG A 887 -33.27 16.18 16.05
C ARG A 887 -32.88 17.64 15.79
N VAL A 888 -31.63 17.85 15.37
CA VAL A 888 -31.23 19.11 14.73
C VAL A 888 -31.93 19.13 13.37
N GLY A 889 -33.02 19.89 13.25
CA GLY A 889 -33.79 20.04 12.01
C GLY A 889 -33.09 20.87 10.94
N MET A 890 -31.80 20.61 10.68
CA MET A 890 -31.04 21.25 9.60
C MET A 890 -31.23 20.49 8.29
N ASP A 891 -31.18 21.21 7.17
CA ASP A 891 -31.20 20.61 5.85
C ASP A 891 -29.88 19.85 5.54
N ASP A 892 -29.97 18.86 4.65
CA ASP A 892 -28.85 17.97 4.29
C ASP A 892 -27.63 18.72 3.74
N ILE A 893 -27.86 19.85 3.05
CA ILE A 893 -26.81 20.65 2.40
C ILE A 893 -26.03 21.45 3.45
N THR A 894 -26.74 22.07 4.39
CA THR A 894 -26.13 22.77 5.53
C THR A 894 -25.40 21.78 6.44
N THR A 895 -25.98 20.60 6.67
CA THR A 895 -25.36 19.50 7.42
C THR A 895 -24.03 19.08 6.80
N TYR A 896 -24.01 18.87 5.48
CA TYR A 896 -22.78 18.57 4.75
C TYR A 896 -21.73 19.69 4.87
N TYR A 897 -22.13 20.96 4.71
CA TYR A 897 -21.22 22.09 4.78
C TYR A 897 -20.51 22.17 6.14
N VAL A 898 -21.26 22.03 7.23
CA VAL A 898 -20.71 22.08 8.60
C VAL A 898 -19.74 20.92 8.84
N LEU A 899 -20.10 19.70 8.45
CA LEU A 899 -19.22 18.53 8.58
C LEU A 899 -17.94 18.68 7.77
N HIS A 900 -18.05 19.16 6.54
CA HIS A 900 -16.89 19.38 5.68
C HIS A 900 -15.95 20.41 6.31
N ARG A 901 -16.50 21.56 6.74
CA ARG A 901 -15.71 22.64 7.32
C ARG A 901 -15.05 22.24 8.65
N ASP A 902 -15.76 21.51 9.53
CA ASP A 902 -15.16 21.01 10.77
C ASP A 902 -14.03 19.99 10.51
N SER A 903 -14.21 19.09 9.54
CA SER A 903 -13.23 18.03 9.26
C SER A 903 -12.04 18.48 8.42
N PHE A 904 -12.21 19.43 7.50
CA PHE A 904 -11.21 19.79 6.49
C PHE A 904 -10.92 21.30 6.39
N GLY A 905 -11.67 22.13 7.12
CA GLY A 905 -11.64 23.58 6.99
C GLY A 905 -12.05 24.04 5.59
N MET A 906 -11.52 25.20 5.19
CA MET A 906 -11.70 25.78 3.85
C MET A 906 -10.63 25.35 2.83
N THR A 907 -9.81 24.34 3.17
CA THR A 907 -8.67 23.90 2.36
C THR A 907 -9.04 22.78 1.38
N GLU A 908 -8.09 22.34 0.56
CA GLU A 908 -8.32 21.21 -0.36
C GLU A 908 -8.50 19.89 0.41
N ALA A 909 -9.70 19.32 0.33
CA ALA A 909 -10.09 18.05 0.90
C ALA A 909 -10.04 16.90 -0.14
N PRO A 910 -9.75 15.65 0.28
CA PRO A 910 -9.81 14.49 -0.60
C PRO A 910 -11.25 14.20 -1.04
N ILE A 911 -11.49 14.08 -2.36
CA ILE A 911 -12.86 13.89 -2.88
C ILE A 911 -13.56 12.65 -2.33
N GLY A 912 -12.84 11.55 -2.11
CA GLY A 912 -13.42 10.31 -1.57
C GLY A 912 -13.98 10.47 -0.14
N ALA A 913 -13.39 11.34 0.68
CA ALA A 913 -13.92 11.64 2.01
C ALA A 913 -15.19 12.49 1.93
N CYS A 914 -15.20 13.46 1.01
CA CYS A 914 -16.34 14.32 0.75
C CYS A 914 -17.54 13.54 0.18
N ILE A 915 -17.31 12.59 -0.72
CA ILE A 915 -18.36 11.70 -1.25
C ILE A 915 -19.04 10.93 -0.11
N LEU A 916 -18.29 10.46 0.88
CA LEU A 916 -18.88 9.74 2.02
C LEU A 916 -19.79 10.62 2.87
N TYR A 917 -19.41 11.87 3.12
CA TYR A 917 -20.29 12.82 3.80
C TYR A 917 -21.51 13.17 2.96
N ALA A 918 -21.33 13.41 1.65
CA ALA A 918 -22.44 13.67 0.75
C ALA A 918 -23.45 12.52 0.76
N LEU A 919 -22.99 11.28 0.58
CA LEU A 919 -23.84 10.07 0.65
C LEU A 919 -24.54 9.91 1.99
N SER A 920 -23.89 10.31 3.09
CA SER A 920 -24.49 10.23 4.44
C SER A 920 -25.58 11.29 4.66
N CYS A 921 -25.48 12.41 3.96
CA CYS A 921 -26.52 13.43 3.87
C CYS A 921 -27.52 13.17 2.74
N GLY A 922 -27.46 12.03 2.02
CA GLY A 922 -28.34 11.76 0.89
C GLY A 922 -28.10 12.64 -0.36
N LEU A 923 -26.90 13.21 -0.50
CA LEU A 923 -26.48 14.10 -1.58
C LEU A 923 -25.43 13.45 -2.48
N SER A 924 -25.28 13.96 -3.70
CA SER A 924 -24.14 13.66 -4.58
C SER A 924 -23.11 14.79 -4.57
N ASP A 925 -21.84 14.47 -4.82
CA ASP A 925 -20.77 15.49 -4.92
C ASP A 925 -20.94 16.38 -6.16
N ALA A 926 -21.51 15.83 -7.24
CA ALA A 926 -21.89 16.59 -8.43
C ALA A 926 -22.97 17.63 -8.10
N ASP A 927 -24.05 17.25 -7.40
CA ASP A 927 -25.08 18.21 -6.99
C ASP A 927 -24.50 19.32 -6.10
N LEU A 928 -23.62 18.96 -5.16
CA LEU A 928 -22.97 19.94 -4.28
C LEU A 928 -22.06 20.94 -5.04
N ALA A 929 -21.45 20.51 -6.14
CA ALA A 929 -20.60 21.38 -6.97
C ALA A 929 -21.43 22.19 -7.99
N ASP A 930 -22.27 21.51 -8.76
CA ASP A 930 -22.88 22.03 -9.98
C ASP A 930 -24.25 22.67 -9.69
N ARG A 931 -25.04 22.07 -8.78
CA ARG A 931 -26.40 22.54 -8.46
C ARG A 931 -26.44 23.52 -7.29
N PHE A 932 -25.70 23.24 -6.21
CA PHE A 932 -25.73 24.04 -4.98
C PHE A 932 -24.59 25.06 -4.84
N ASP A 933 -23.58 25.02 -5.72
CA ASP A 933 -22.43 25.94 -5.68
C ASP A 933 -21.72 25.95 -4.31
N ILE A 934 -21.64 24.77 -3.67
CA ILE A 934 -20.98 24.58 -2.36
C ILE A 934 -19.53 24.13 -2.55
N LEU A 935 -19.27 23.25 -3.52
CA LEU A 935 -17.94 22.69 -3.77
C LEU A 935 -17.27 23.29 -5.02
N ALA A 936 -15.94 23.34 -4.98
CA ALA A 936 -15.09 23.59 -6.14
C ALA A 936 -14.13 22.41 -6.34
N ARG A 937 -14.07 21.87 -7.57
CA ARG A 937 -13.13 20.82 -7.96
C ARG A 937 -11.74 21.44 -8.22
N ALA A 938 -10.69 20.90 -7.60
CA ALA A 938 -9.33 21.37 -7.81
C ALA A 938 -8.82 20.92 -9.20
N GLY A 939 -8.50 21.87 -10.08
CA GLY A 939 -7.90 21.61 -11.41
C GLY A 939 -8.69 22.10 -12.62
N GLY A 940 -9.91 22.64 -12.43
CA GLY A 940 -10.59 23.39 -13.50
C GLY A 940 -9.96 24.77 -13.64
N LYS A 941 -9.57 25.17 -14.86
CA LYS A 941 -9.14 26.55 -15.16
C LYS A 941 -10.19 27.51 -14.61
N GLY A 942 -9.80 28.35 -13.65
CA GLY A 942 -10.62 29.49 -13.26
C GLY A 942 -10.77 30.41 -14.47
N THR A 943 -12.00 30.64 -14.90
CA THR A 943 -12.35 31.77 -15.74
C THR A 943 -11.82 33.03 -15.07
N THR A 944 -10.80 33.62 -15.69
CA THR A 944 -10.17 34.86 -15.25
C THR A 944 -11.11 35.99 -15.65
N GLU A 945 -11.49 36.83 -14.68
CA GLU A 945 -12.23 38.06 -14.92
C GLU A 945 -11.37 39.00 -15.81
N SER A 946 -11.88 39.37 -16.98
CA SER A 946 -11.44 40.55 -17.73
C SER A 946 -12.42 41.69 -17.46
N SER A 947 -11.91 42.83 -17.01
CA SER A 947 -12.64 44.09 -16.84
C SER A 947 -12.85 44.79 -18.18
N ASP A 948 -14.06 45.34 -18.34
CA ASP A 948 -14.52 46.45 -19.19
C ASP A 948 -14.38 46.37 -20.73
N ALA A 949 -15.52 46.27 -21.43
CA ALA A 949 -16.14 47.36 -22.23
C ALA A 949 -17.11 46.83 -23.31
N ASP A 950 -18.24 47.54 -23.45
CA ASP A 950 -19.09 47.75 -24.63
C ASP A 950 -20.02 46.64 -25.22
N VAL A 951 -21.32 46.82 -24.89
CA VAL A 951 -22.48 47.12 -25.77
C VAL A 951 -22.75 46.30 -27.06
N GLU A 952 -24.02 45.90 -27.16
CA GLU A 952 -24.88 45.62 -28.35
C GLU A 952 -25.09 44.17 -28.86
N GLN A 953 -26.34 43.71 -28.65
CA GLN A 953 -27.31 43.14 -29.62
C GLN A 953 -26.79 42.26 -30.77
N ASP A 954 -27.22 40.98 -30.82
CA ASP A 954 -28.33 40.55 -31.69
C ASP A 954 -28.61 39.04 -31.62
N GLU A 955 -29.80 38.71 -32.13
CA GLU A 955 -30.66 37.55 -31.96
C GLU A 955 -30.28 36.28 -32.77
N ASP A 956 -30.92 35.17 -32.36
CA ASP A 956 -31.31 33.96 -33.10
C ASP A 956 -30.26 32.97 -33.65
N SER A 957 -30.28 31.76 -33.08
CA SER A 957 -30.70 30.53 -33.80
C SER A 957 -30.69 29.32 -32.87
N GLU A 958 -31.85 28.67 -32.75
CA GLU A 958 -32.05 27.34 -32.19
C GLU A 958 -31.50 26.29 -33.16
N ASP A 959 -30.78 25.29 -32.64
CA ASP A 959 -30.81 23.92 -33.18
C ASP A 959 -30.39 22.94 -32.08
N GLU A 960 -31.32 22.05 -31.73
CA GLU A 960 -31.18 20.95 -30.77
C GLU A 960 -30.42 19.78 -31.42
N GLU A 961 -29.28 19.36 -30.84
CA GLU A 961 -28.82 17.98 -30.92
C GLU A 961 -28.36 17.50 -29.53
N ALA A 962 -29.06 16.48 -29.04
CA ALA A 962 -28.81 15.83 -27.76
C ALA A 962 -27.46 15.11 -27.74
N ALA A 963 -26.52 15.63 -26.95
CA ALA A 963 -25.26 14.98 -26.61
C ALA A 963 -25.24 14.60 -25.12
N ASP A 964 -25.03 13.31 -24.87
CA ASP A 964 -24.88 12.71 -23.55
C ASP A 964 -23.90 13.47 -22.65
N ALA A 965 -24.38 13.82 -21.45
CA ALA A 965 -23.64 14.55 -20.43
C ALA A 965 -22.57 13.67 -19.74
N GLU A 966 -21.42 13.49 -20.39
CA GLU A 966 -20.17 13.10 -19.72
C GLU A 966 -19.22 14.30 -19.62
N SER A 967 -19.40 15.16 -18.61
CA SER A 967 -18.37 16.13 -18.23
C SER A 967 -18.15 16.20 -16.72
N GLY A 968 -17.55 15.15 -16.17
CA GLY A 968 -17.03 15.13 -14.79
C GLY A 968 -15.50 15.23 -14.77
N GLY A 969 -14.96 16.44 -14.66
CA GLY A 969 -13.51 16.65 -14.49
C GLY A 969 -12.94 15.88 -13.29
N THR A 970 -11.90 15.08 -13.54
CA THR A 970 -11.24 14.14 -12.60
C THR A 970 -10.33 14.82 -11.55
N GLY A 971 -10.81 15.87 -10.90
CA GLY A 971 -10.11 16.52 -9.80
C GLY A 971 -10.06 15.59 -8.57
N SER A 972 -8.88 15.14 -8.15
CA SER A 972 -8.71 14.25 -6.98
C SER A 972 -8.98 14.92 -5.62
N LYS A 973 -9.29 16.22 -5.63
CA LYS A 973 -9.56 17.03 -4.43
C LYS A 973 -10.67 18.04 -4.72
N VAL A 974 -11.40 18.39 -3.68
CA VAL A 974 -12.44 19.42 -3.69
C VAL A 974 -12.22 20.37 -2.51
N ARG A 975 -12.77 21.57 -2.57
CA ARG A 975 -12.79 22.50 -1.42
C ARG A 975 -14.14 23.19 -1.34
N LEU A 976 -14.51 23.66 -0.16
CA LEU A 976 -15.65 24.56 -0.01
C LEU A 976 -15.40 25.87 -0.75
N ARG A 977 -16.43 26.39 -1.42
CA ARG A 977 -16.42 27.75 -1.96
C ARG A 977 -16.62 28.74 -0.83
N ARG A 978 -15.87 29.84 -0.86
CA ARG A 978 -16.06 30.93 0.10
C ARG A 978 -17.38 31.65 -0.19
N TRP A 979 -17.99 32.21 0.85
CA TRP A 979 -19.25 32.94 0.77
C TRP A 979 -19.23 34.10 -0.25
N ASP A 980 -18.08 34.73 -0.49
CA ASP A 980 -17.86 35.82 -1.45
C ASP A 980 -17.64 35.33 -2.90
N GLN A 981 -17.36 34.04 -3.08
CA GLN A 981 -17.21 33.40 -4.39
C GLN A 981 -18.52 32.81 -4.91
N ARG A 982 -19.53 32.67 -4.05
CA ARG A 982 -20.86 32.14 -4.39
C ARG A 982 -21.73 33.24 -5.00
N LYS A 983 -21.70 33.38 -6.32
CA LYS A 983 -22.37 34.47 -7.08
C LYS A 983 -23.73 34.08 -7.69
N ARG A 984 -24.31 32.93 -7.32
CA ARG A 984 -25.62 32.49 -7.82
C ARG A 984 -26.70 33.54 -7.50
N LYS A 985 -27.42 34.04 -8.51
CA LYS A 985 -28.46 35.08 -8.35
C LYS A 985 -29.56 34.70 -7.35
N SER A 986 -29.89 33.40 -7.25
CA SER A 986 -30.88 32.85 -6.33
C SER A 986 -30.34 32.51 -4.93
N LEU A 987 -29.06 32.76 -4.62
CA LEU A 987 -28.45 32.40 -3.34
C LEU A 987 -29.23 33.00 -2.15
N GLY A 988 -29.75 32.12 -1.29
CA GLY A 988 -30.54 32.52 -0.12
C GLY A 988 -31.93 33.08 -0.43
N LEU A 989 -32.34 33.17 -1.68
CA LEU A 989 -33.63 33.75 -2.10
C LEU A 989 -34.55 32.65 -2.65
N GLU A 990 -34.08 32.02 -3.73
CA GLU A 990 -34.69 30.93 -4.52
C GLU A 990 -34.19 29.54 -4.08
N GLY A 991 -35.10 28.59 -3.85
CA GLY A 991 -34.78 27.17 -3.76
C GLY A 991 -34.32 26.59 -5.09
N VAL A 992 -33.25 25.78 -5.13
CA VAL A 992 -32.76 25.21 -6.41
C VAL A 992 -33.60 24.00 -6.83
N GLY A 993 -34.34 24.12 -7.94
CA GLY A 993 -35.16 23.04 -8.49
C GLY A 993 -36.34 22.66 -7.58
N GLY A 994 -37.01 23.65 -6.98
CA GLY A 994 -38.20 23.46 -6.14
C GLY A 994 -37.94 22.99 -4.69
N LEU A 995 -36.68 22.83 -4.29
CA LEU A 995 -36.30 22.46 -2.92
C LEU A 995 -36.29 23.68 -1.98
N PRO A 996 -36.52 23.53 -0.66
CA PRO A 996 -36.36 24.62 0.30
C PRO A 996 -34.95 25.24 0.28
N VAL A 997 -34.85 26.55 0.53
CA VAL A 997 -33.56 27.27 0.58
C VAL A 997 -32.70 26.76 1.74
N PRO A 998 -31.48 26.24 1.48
CA PRO A 998 -30.57 25.76 2.53
C PRO A 998 -30.22 26.84 3.55
N MET A 999 -30.11 26.49 4.84
CA MET A 999 -29.74 27.44 5.89
C MET A 999 -28.37 28.10 5.63
N ILE A 1000 -27.38 27.35 5.14
CA ILE A 1000 -26.06 27.91 4.82
C ILE A 1000 -26.13 28.99 3.71
N ASP A 1001 -27.02 28.82 2.74
CA ASP A 1001 -27.24 29.81 1.68
C ASP A 1001 -27.84 31.10 2.25
N ARG A 1002 -28.71 31.00 3.25
CA ARG A 1002 -29.27 32.15 3.96
C ARG A 1002 -28.20 32.89 4.76
N VAL A 1003 -27.29 32.17 5.43
CA VAL A 1003 -26.14 32.78 6.14
C VAL A 1003 -25.24 33.53 5.16
N HIS A 1004 -24.82 32.89 4.07
CA HIS A 1004 -23.94 33.52 3.08
C HIS A 1004 -24.61 34.73 2.41
N ARG A 1005 -25.91 34.67 2.14
CA ARG A 1005 -26.67 35.83 1.65
C ARG A 1005 -26.68 36.99 2.65
N LEU A 1006 -26.89 36.69 3.92
CA LEU A 1006 -26.86 37.69 5.00
C LEU A 1006 -25.48 38.35 5.11
N MET A 1007 -24.39 37.58 4.97
CA MET A 1007 -23.03 38.11 4.93
C MET A 1007 -22.79 39.03 3.72
N GLN A 1008 -23.32 38.69 2.54
CA GLN A 1008 -23.24 39.54 1.35
C GLN A 1008 -24.00 40.86 1.55
N LEU A 1009 -25.21 40.83 2.10
CA LEU A 1009 -25.98 42.04 2.42
C LEU A 1009 -25.28 42.89 3.49
N TRP A 1010 -24.70 42.26 4.51
CA TRP A 1010 -23.96 42.93 5.57
C TRP A 1010 -22.72 43.66 5.04
N LYS A 1011 -21.95 43.04 4.14
CA LYS A 1011 -20.76 43.66 3.51
C LYS A 1011 -21.11 44.86 2.62
N VAL A 1012 -22.29 44.87 2.01
CA VAL A 1012 -22.80 46.02 1.22
C VAL A 1012 -23.20 47.20 2.12
N GLY A 1013 -23.38 46.98 3.43
CA GLY A 1013 -23.65 48.03 4.42
C GLY A 1013 -25.12 48.48 4.50
N ASP A 1014 -26.04 47.75 3.87
CA ASP A 1014 -27.47 48.11 3.83
C ASP A 1014 -28.26 47.39 4.94
N LEU A 1015 -28.29 48.00 6.14
CA LEU A 1015 -28.99 47.47 7.31
C LEU A 1015 -30.50 47.29 7.09
N SER A 1016 -31.13 48.07 6.20
CA SER A 1016 -32.56 47.95 5.89
C SER A 1016 -32.83 46.63 5.16
N LYS A 1017 -32.01 46.29 4.16
CA LYS A 1017 -32.10 45.01 3.45
C LYS A 1017 -31.74 43.81 4.34
N VAL A 1018 -30.75 43.94 5.22
CA VAL A 1018 -30.42 42.92 6.21
C VAL A 1018 -31.63 42.64 7.11
N ASN A 1019 -32.26 43.68 7.65
CA ASN A 1019 -33.41 43.55 8.53
C ASN A 1019 -34.63 42.96 7.80
N GLY A 1020 -34.93 43.46 6.61
CA GLY A 1020 -36.01 42.92 5.77
C GLY A 1020 -35.81 41.44 5.45
N TYR A 1021 -34.59 41.03 5.13
CA TYR A 1021 -34.28 39.63 4.84
C TYR A 1021 -34.43 38.72 6.07
N LEU A 1022 -34.01 39.17 7.25
CA LEU A 1022 -34.17 38.44 8.51
C LEU A 1022 -35.66 38.23 8.87
N ASP A 1023 -36.48 39.27 8.69
CA ASP A 1023 -37.90 39.23 9.04
C ASP A 1023 -38.71 38.39 8.04
N GLN A 1024 -38.48 38.57 6.73
CA GLN A 1024 -39.15 37.82 5.67
C GLN A 1024 -38.94 36.31 5.78
N ASN A 1025 -37.77 35.89 6.28
CA ASN A 1025 -37.40 34.48 6.39
C ASN A 1025 -37.52 33.92 7.81
N GLY A 1026 -38.02 34.71 8.77
CA GLY A 1026 -38.20 34.29 10.17
C GLY A 1026 -36.91 33.97 10.93
N LEU A 1027 -35.74 34.40 10.44
CA LEU A 1027 -34.43 33.97 10.92
C LEU A 1027 -34.03 34.58 12.27
N ALA A 1028 -34.61 35.72 12.63
CA ALA A 1028 -34.27 36.43 13.87
C ALA A 1028 -34.66 35.67 15.15
N ARG A 1029 -35.63 34.75 15.08
CA ARG A 1029 -36.11 33.94 16.21
C ARG A 1029 -35.81 32.46 16.06
N ASP A 1030 -35.12 32.07 14.98
CA ASP A 1030 -34.73 30.69 14.72
C ASP A 1030 -33.49 30.33 15.56
N THR A 1031 -33.70 29.45 16.54
CA THR A 1031 -32.66 29.01 17.48
C THR A 1031 -31.59 28.17 16.79
N ILE A 1032 -31.95 27.37 15.78
CA ILE A 1032 -31.02 26.56 14.99
C ILE A 1032 -30.17 27.48 14.12
N PHE A 1033 -30.78 28.51 13.51
CA PHE A 1033 -30.04 29.51 12.75
C PHE A 1033 -29.01 30.26 13.62
N ALA A 1034 -29.37 30.65 14.83
CA ALA A 1034 -28.44 31.29 15.77
C ALA A 1034 -27.29 30.36 16.18
N GLN A 1035 -27.57 29.08 16.45
CA GLN A 1035 -26.56 28.06 16.76
C GLN A 1035 -25.61 27.83 15.58
N LEU A 1036 -26.15 27.75 14.36
CA LEU A 1036 -25.36 27.60 13.13
C LEU A 1036 -24.39 28.78 12.94
N VAL A 1037 -24.88 30.02 13.09
CA VAL A 1037 -24.02 31.22 13.01
C VAL A 1037 -22.92 31.17 14.05
N GLN A 1038 -23.24 30.78 15.30
CA GLN A 1038 -22.24 30.64 16.36
C GLN A 1038 -21.19 29.57 16.05
N ALA A 1039 -21.59 28.41 15.54
CA ALA A 1039 -20.67 27.35 15.13
C ALA A 1039 -19.76 27.79 13.97
N LEU A 1040 -20.31 28.53 13.00
CA LEU A 1040 -19.52 29.08 11.89
C LEU A 1040 -18.49 30.11 12.36
N ILE A 1041 -18.78 30.90 13.41
CA ILE A 1041 -17.78 31.80 14.04
C ILE A 1041 -16.60 30.98 14.59
N GLU A 1042 -16.87 29.91 15.33
CA GLU A 1042 -15.83 29.07 15.92
C GLU A 1042 -15.00 28.36 14.84
N LEU A 1043 -15.65 27.81 13.81
CA LEU A 1043 -14.97 27.19 12.67
C LEU A 1043 -14.12 28.21 11.90
N ALA A 1044 -14.65 29.40 11.65
CA ALA A 1044 -13.90 30.47 10.97
C ALA A 1044 -12.68 30.94 11.76
N ARG A 1045 -12.73 30.97 13.10
CA ARG A 1045 -11.57 31.26 13.95
C ARG A 1045 -10.49 30.17 13.86
N ARG A 1046 -10.88 28.90 13.71
CA ARG A 1046 -9.93 27.78 13.53
C ARG A 1046 -9.26 27.77 12.16
N ASP A 1047 -9.95 28.25 11.12
CA ASP A 1047 -9.47 28.28 9.73
C ASP A 1047 -8.36 29.33 9.47
N ASP A 1048 -8.11 30.24 10.43
CA ASP A 1048 -7.04 31.27 10.50
C ASP A 1048 -6.84 32.14 9.24
N LYS A 1049 -7.90 32.38 8.45
CA LYS A 1049 -7.82 33.16 7.20
C LYS A 1049 -9.10 33.96 6.88
N GLY A 1050 -9.11 35.24 7.25
CA GLY A 1050 -9.92 36.29 6.57
C GLY A 1050 -11.02 36.96 7.40
N ASP A 1051 -11.77 37.85 6.73
CA ASP A 1051 -12.77 38.76 7.32
C ASP A 1051 -14.10 38.08 7.72
N GLU A 1052 -14.20 36.76 7.65
CA GLU A 1052 -15.45 36.02 7.85
C GLU A 1052 -15.91 35.98 9.32
N ALA A 1053 -15.02 35.68 10.26
CA ALA A 1053 -15.38 35.63 11.69
C ALA A 1053 -15.87 36.99 12.22
N PRO A 1054 -15.22 38.14 11.93
CA PRO A 1054 -15.73 39.46 12.32
C PRO A 1054 -17.12 39.80 11.74
N ILE A 1055 -17.39 39.41 10.49
CA ILE A 1055 -18.71 39.63 9.85
C ILE A 1055 -19.78 38.79 10.55
N LEU A 1056 -19.51 37.49 10.78
CA LEU A 1056 -20.45 36.60 11.48
C LEU A 1056 -20.69 37.02 12.93
N GLU A 1057 -19.67 37.53 13.63
CA GLU A 1057 -19.81 38.08 14.99
C GLU A 1057 -20.70 39.33 15.01
N SER A 1058 -20.53 40.23 14.03
CA SER A 1058 -21.37 41.41 13.88
C SER A 1058 -22.83 41.03 13.61
N ILE A 1059 -23.06 40.05 12.73
CA ILE A 1059 -24.39 39.49 12.45
C ILE A 1059 -24.99 38.83 13.70
N SER A 1060 -24.22 38.02 14.43
CA SER A 1060 -24.65 37.38 15.69
C SER A 1060 -25.04 38.41 16.75
N ASN A 1061 -24.25 39.46 16.94
CA ASN A 1061 -24.56 40.54 17.88
C ASN A 1061 -25.84 41.28 17.47
N HIS A 1062 -26.05 41.51 16.17
CA HIS A 1062 -27.27 42.10 15.63
C HIS A 1062 -28.51 41.20 15.78
N LEU A 1063 -28.34 39.89 15.65
CA LEU A 1063 -29.42 38.92 15.94
C LEU A 1063 -29.79 38.95 17.43
N ARG A 1064 -28.81 39.00 18.33
CA ARG A 1064 -29.03 39.06 19.79
C ARG A 1064 -29.76 40.34 20.21
N SER A 1065 -29.43 41.48 19.60
CA SER A 1065 -30.11 42.75 19.91
C SER A 1065 -31.58 42.77 19.47
N ARG A 1066 -31.96 42.00 18.42
CA ARG A 1066 -33.34 41.90 17.93
C ARG A 1066 -34.16 40.78 18.57
N ALA A 1067 -33.54 39.68 19.00
CA ALA A 1067 -34.26 38.50 19.46
C ALA A 1067 -34.86 38.64 20.86
N GLY A 1068 -34.37 39.54 21.72
CA GLY A 1068 -34.88 39.70 23.10
C GLY A 1068 -34.68 38.45 23.98
N ILE A 1069 -33.82 37.51 23.58
CA ILE A 1069 -33.55 36.25 24.27
C ILE A 1069 -32.18 36.34 24.96
N SER A 1070 -32.19 36.34 26.29
CA SER A 1070 -31.01 36.11 27.14
C SER A 1070 -30.69 34.61 27.14
N MET A 1071 -29.64 34.18 26.42
CA MET A 1071 -28.95 32.93 26.72
C MET A 1071 -27.64 33.24 27.43
N LEU A 1072 -27.48 32.57 28.58
CA LEU A 1072 -26.44 32.64 29.61
C LEU A 1072 -25.04 33.15 29.20
N ALA A 1073 -24.52 34.00 30.08
CA ALA A 1073 -23.25 34.72 30.00
C ALA A 1073 -22.02 33.82 29.73
N GLN A 1074 -21.16 34.26 28.83
CA GLN A 1074 -19.77 33.79 28.73
C GLN A 1074 -18.97 34.33 29.91
N ALA A 1075 -18.38 33.45 30.72
CA ALA A 1075 -17.29 33.81 31.63
C ALA A 1075 -15.96 33.90 30.84
N PRO A 1076 -14.98 34.70 31.27
CA PRO A 1076 -13.74 34.91 30.54
C PRO A 1076 -12.84 33.66 30.58
N LEU A 1077 -12.28 33.28 29.42
CA LEU A 1077 -11.23 32.27 29.30
C LEU A 1077 -9.94 32.81 29.95
N ILE A 1078 -9.48 32.15 31.01
CA ILE A 1078 -8.11 32.25 31.52
C ILE A 1078 -7.28 31.23 30.71
N PHE A 1079 -6.11 31.69 30.24
CA PHE A 1079 -5.16 31.07 29.31
C PHE A 1079 -4.82 29.60 29.53
#